data_AF-A0A8C7R4A2-F1
#
_entry.id   AF-A0A8C7R4A2-F1
#
_cell.length_a   1.000
_cell.length_b   1.000
_cell.length_c   1.000
_cell.angle_alpha   90.00
_cell.angle_beta   90.00
_cell.angle_gamma   90.00
#
_symmetry.space_group_name_H-M   'P 1'
#
loop_
_entity.id
_entity.type
_entity.pdbx_description
1 polymer ?
#
loop_
_entity_poly.entity_id
_entity_poly.type
_entity_poly.pdbx_seq_one_letter_code
_entity_poly.pdbx_strand_id
1 'polypeptide(L)'
;MSGTGGGKRASGGDSSPCPPEKKCKKEEKTTTTLIEPIRIGGVSSTEEMDMKVIQFKNKKLSERLEQRQTMEDELREKIEKLEKRQATDDTTLLIVNRYWSQLEENVHVLRQRIDPTVVAAPPATPVSTPTPMDADGMMILPPPPSAPLPVESTKALLSTLDNSSEEELSLQLRDRMQFSKEAAACMVCVFDRLHSRIDGLCTQILSSGNYSDSQEEMLRLNRTLLEENGRLQDLASSLQGRHHKMSMEYNELVDKVTSSETKVSEMETAVEDLQWDIEKLRKREQKLNKHLAEALEQLTSGYYTTGSSGGLPGGQITLNIQKVSLDLKNIPEDVVKETADYKCLQSQFSLLYNESLGVKTQLDEARALLLTAKNAHLRQIEHMESDELSLQKKLRTEVIQLEDTLAQVRKEYEMLRIEFEQNLAANEQAGPINREMRHLISSLQNHNHQLKGDVQRYKRKLRETQMEINKVGRRILYMRPIDFLLNFDAEPLSGDTGLLSLEEPVSDSLEVKKEEDEDQEEEEERRRELERQRARERERETERERERERERERQRSEELKRKDSDTLKMLRAELKKAQESQKEMKLLLDMYKSAPKEQRDKVQLMAAERKSKAEVDELRVRVRELEERERKESKKLADEDALRKIRVAEETIDHLQKKLTATKQEEEALLSEMDVTGQAFEDMQEQNSRLMQQLREKDDANFKLMSERIKSNQIYKMLREEKEELADQVLTFKTQVEAQLLVVQKLEEKEGILQSSLTNLEKELGVRIQALELNKRKAVEAAQLAEDLKVQLDHTQSKLRKIQVSVSENRNARERELGNLKRAQEDLSRLRRKLEKQKKVEVYTDADEILQEEINQYKAKLRCPCCNTRDKETVLTKCFHVFCYECLKTRYDTRQRKCPKCNCAFGANDFHRIYIT
;
A
#
# COMPACT_ATOMS: atom_id res chain seq x y z
N MET A 1 -51.63 32.49 -20.88
CA MET A 1 -52.86 31.87 -21.40
C MET A 1 -52.45 30.57 -22.09
N SER A 2 -52.97 29.44 -21.58
CA SER A 2 -53.34 28.18 -22.27
C SER A 2 -52.50 27.72 -23.48
N GLY A 3 -51.99 26.50 -23.65
CA GLY A 3 -52.17 25.20 -23.01
C GLY A 3 -51.65 24.10 -23.97
N THR A 4 -51.53 22.87 -23.45
CA THR A 4 -51.53 21.56 -24.13
C THR A 4 -50.40 21.13 -25.09
N GLY A 5 -49.77 19.98 -24.76
CA GLY A 5 -49.74 18.83 -25.70
C GLY A 5 -48.41 18.12 -25.96
N GLY A 6 -48.33 16.83 -25.57
CA GLY A 6 -47.78 15.78 -26.43
C GLY A 6 -46.36 15.25 -26.16
N GLY A 7 -46.25 14.23 -25.30
CA GLY A 7 -45.05 13.39 -25.20
C GLY A 7 -45.07 12.24 -26.20
N LYS A 8 -43.97 12.06 -26.94
CA LYS A 8 -43.66 10.87 -27.77
C LYS A 8 -42.38 10.20 -27.24
N ARG A 9 -42.42 8.87 -27.07
CA ARG A 9 -41.26 7.99 -26.94
C ARG A 9 -40.76 7.56 -28.34
N ALA A 10 -39.43 7.46 -28.50
CA ALA A 10 -38.74 6.27 -29.04
C ALA A 10 -37.20 6.40 -28.88
N SER A 11 -36.56 5.30 -28.46
CA SER A 11 -35.18 4.78 -28.75
C SER A 11 -34.06 5.78 -29.07
N GLY A 12 -32.89 5.78 -28.42
CA GLY A 12 -32.01 4.67 -28.08
C GLY A 12 -30.64 4.98 -28.70
N GLY A 13 -29.58 5.06 -27.89
CA GLY A 13 -28.21 5.36 -28.34
C GLY A 13 -27.30 5.70 -27.17
N ASP A 14 -26.50 4.71 -26.75
CA ASP A 14 -25.44 4.80 -25.77
C ASP A 14 -24.38 5.85 -26.14
N SER A 15 -24.10 6.75 -25.21
CA SER A 15 -22.86 7.55 -25.16
C SER A 15 -22.53 7.83 -23.70
N SER A 16 -21.44 7.25 -23.22
CA SER A 16 -20.86 7.50 -21.90
C SER A 16 -20.49 8.99 -21.71
N PRO A 17 -20.55 9.53 -20.48
CA PRO A 17 -20.34 10.94 -20.22
C PRO A 17 -18.84 11.28 -20.22
N CYS A 18 -18.43 12.12 -21.17
CA CYS A 18 -17.10 12.75 -21.18
C CYS A 18 -17.10 13.97 -20.22
N PRO A 19 -16.02 14.24 -19.46
CA PRO A 19 -15.96 15.37 -18.55
C PRO A 19 -15.85 16.72 -19.29
N PRO A 20 -16.27 17.84 -18.69
CA PRO A 20 -16.29 19.13 -19.36
C PRO A 20 -14.88 19.74 -19.44
N GLU A 21 -14.36 19.89 -20.67
CA GLU A 21 -13.20 20.73 -20.97
C GLU A 21 -13.49 22.20 -20.59
N LYS A 22 -13.02 22.64 -19.43
CA LYS A 22 -12.91 24.06 -19.10
C LYS A 22 -11.68 24.64 -19.79
N LYS A 23 -11.86 25.18 -21.00
CA LYS A 23 -10.97 26.21 -21.58
C LYS A 23 -10.97 27.45 -20.67
N CYS A 24 -10.02 27.53 -19.74
CA CYS A 24 -9.76 28.73 -18.96
C CYS A 24 -8.76 29.64 -19.70
N LYS A 25 -9.21 30.28 -20.78
CA LYS A 25 -8.60 31.55 -21.22
C LYS A 25 -9.37 32.68 -20.55
N LYS A 26 -9.03 32.98 -19.30
CA LYS A 26 -9.31 34.29 -18.72
C LYS A 26 -8.03 35.09 -18.80
N GLU A 27 -8.03 36.06 -19.71
CA GLU A 27 -7.13 37.21 -19.61
C GLU A 27 -7.20 37.74 -18.18
N GLU A 28 -6.10 37.64 -17.44
CA GLU A 28 -5.91 38.34 -16.18
C GLU A 28 -5.94 39.83 -16.47
N LYS A 29 -7.13 40.42 -16.39
CA LYS A 29 -7.29 41.85 -16.18
C LYS A 29 -6.66 42.14 -14.84
N THR A 30 -5.45 42.71 -14.89
CA THR A 30 -4.79 43.39 -13.78
C THR A 30 -5.81 44.21 -13.00
N THR A 31 -6.15 43.73 -11.79
CA THR A 31 -6.94 44.45 -10.80
C THR A 31 -6.13 45.66 -10.35
N THR A 32 -6.27 46.76 -11.07
CA THR A 32 -5.87 48.09 -10.62
C THR A 32 -6.74 48.44 -9.42
N THR A 33 -6.23 48.12 -8.22
CA THR A 33 -6.78 48.61 -6.95
C THR A 33 -6.84 50.13 -7.00
N LEU A 34 -8.03 50.69 -7.19
CA LEU A 34 -8.33 52.11 -7.01
C LEU A 34 -8.01 52.48 -5.55
N ILE A 35 -7.03 53.36 -5.38
CA ILE A 35 -6.59 53.85 -4.07
C ILE A 35 -7.43 55.07 -3.71
N GLU A 36 -8.11 55.05 -2.56
CA GLU A 36 -8.75 56.24 -1.98
C GLU A 36 -7.69 57.33 -1.67
N PRO A 37 -7.96 58.63 -1.93
CA PRO A 37 -6.99 59.69 -1.64
C PRO A 37 -6.81 59.86 -0.12
N ILE A 38 -5.60 59.62 0.38
CA ILE A 38 -5.26 59.78 1.80
C ILE A 38 -4.63 61.16 2.03
N ARG A 39 -5.16 61.93 3.00
CA ARG A 39 -4.60 63.23 3.39
C ARG A 39 -3.28 63.06 4.13
N ILE A 40 -2.21 63.60 3.55
CA ILE A 40 -0.95 63.83 4.27
C ILE A 40 -1.23 64.98 5.26
N GLY A 41 -0.93 64.78 6.54
CA GLY A 41 -1.06 65.83 7.57
C GLY A 41 -0.20 67.06 7.25
N GLY A 42 -0.45 68.19 7.92
CA GLY A 42 0.19 69.47 7.63
C GLY A 42 1.70 69.38 7.47
N VAL A 43 2.23 70.00 6.41
CA VAL A 43 3.64 69.95 6.03
C VAL A 43 4.23 71.35 6.14
N SER A 44 5.42 71.46 6.72
CA SER A 44 6.05 72.77 6.99
C SER A 44 7.01 73.23 5.88
N SER A 45 7.46 72.33 5.01
CA SER A 45 8.27 72.63 3.82
C SER A 45 8.02 71.65 2.66
N THR A 46 8.36 72.06 1.43
CA THR A 46 8.22 71.22 0.23
C THR A 46 9.09 69.96 0.29
N GLU A 47 10.30 70.07 0.83
CA GLU A 47 11.21 68.94 1.02
C GLU A 47 10.65 67.91 2.03
N GLU A 48 9.98 68.37 3.09
CA GLU A 48 9.33 67.48 4.05
C GLU A 48 8.13 66.74 3.41
N MET A 49 7.45 67.37 2.45
CA MET A 49 6.36 66.74 1.70
C MET A 49 6.89 65.66 0.77
N ASP A 50 7.93 65.98 -0.01
CA ASP A 50 8.54 65.04 -0.94
C ASP A 50 9.17 63.84 -0.22
N MET A 51 9.80 64.07 0.93
CA MET A 51 10.34 62.99 1.78
C MET A 51 9.23 62.06 2.28
N LYS A 52 8.12 62.61 2.79
CA LYS A 52 6.96 61.81 3.25
C LYS A 52 6.29 61.05 2.11
N VAL A 53 6.20 61.64 0.91
CA VAL A 53 5.66 60.97 -0.29
C VAL A 53 6.57 59.83 -0.73
N ILE A 54 7.89 60.00 -0.74
CA ILE A 54 8.85 58.94 -1.08
C ILE A 54 8.82 57.82 -0.05
N GLN A 55 8.83 58.14 1.25
CA GLN A 55 8.71 57.14 2.32
C GLN A 55 7.41 56.33 2.19
N PHE A 56 6.30 56.99 1.89
CA PHE A 56 5.03 56.31 1.66
C PHE A 56 5.02 55.43 0.40
N LYS A 57 5.59 55.92 -0.71
CA LYS A 57 5.73 55.13 -1.95
C LYS A 57 6.61 53.91 -1.72
N ASN A 58 7.73 54.04 -0.99
CA ASN A 58 8.60 52.93 -0.63
C ASN A 58 7.91 51.93 0.30
N LYS A 59 7.16 52.40 1.30
CA LYS A 59 6.36 51.53 2.17
C LYS A 59 5.34 50.72 1.37
N LYS A 60 4.62 51.36 0.45
CA LYS A 60 3.61 50.70 -0.40
C LYS A 60 4.23 49.74 -1.43
N LEU A 61 5.42 50.04 -1.92
CA LEU A 61 6.19 49.12 -2.76
C LEU A 61 6.65 47.90 -1.94
N SER A 62 7.12 48.11 -0.71
CA SER A 62 7.47 47.03 0.22
C SER A 62 6.28 46.12 0.49
N GLU A 63 5.11 46.67 0.81
CA GLU A 63 3.87 45.90 1.02
C GLU A 63 3.48 45.08 -0.21
N ARG A 64 3.63 45.64 -1.43
CA ARG A 64 3.37 44.91 -2.68
C ARG A 64 4.38 43.81 -2.97
N LEU A 65 5.64 44.03 -2.58
CA LEU A 65 6.71 43.06 -2.78
C LEU A 65 6.54 41.89 -1.80
N GLU A 66 6.16 42.17 -0.56
CA GLU A 66 5.81 41.18 0.46
C GLU A 66 4.56 40.36 0.07
N GLN A 67 3.53 41.00 -0.49
CA GLN A 67 2.37 40.29 -1.06
C GLN A 67 2.74 39.41 -2.26
N ARG A 68 3.67 39.84 -3.11
CA ARG A 68 4.16 39.00 -4.20
C ARG A 68 5.02 37.84 -3.71
N GLN A 69 5.86 38.08 -2.71
CA GLN A 69 6.71 37.07 -2.07
C GLN A 69 5.85 35.95 -1.48
N THR A 70 4.81 36.32 -0.72
CA THR A 70 3.87 35.35 -0.13
C THR A 70 3.14 34.53 -1.18
N MET A 71 2.63 35.15 -2.25
CA MET A 71 2.03 34.42 -3.37
C MET A 71 3.04 33.51 -4.10
N GLU A 72 4.29 33.94 -4.24
CA GLU A 72 5.36 33.13 -4.83
C GLU A 72 5.70 31.92 -3.95
N ASP A 73 5.79 32.12 -2.64
CA ASP A 73 6.05 31.05 -1.66
C ASP A 73 4.90 30.03 -1.63
N GLU A 74 3.64 30.48 -1.67
CA GLU A 74 2.47 29.61 -1.80
C GLU A 74 2.48 28.79 -3.10
N LEU A 75 2.89 29.41 -4.22
CA LEU A 75 3.01 28.71 -5.50
C LEU A 75 4.18 27.71 -5.49
N ARG A 76 5.30 28.05 -4.87
CA ARG A 76 6.44 27.15 -4.68
C ARG A 76 6.06 25.93 -3.84
N GLU A 77 5.33 26.13 -2.74
CA GLU A 77 4.84 25.03 -1.90
C GLU A 77 3.84 24.13 -2.65
N LYS A 78 2.96 24.73 -3.47
CA LYS A 78 2.04 23.96 -4.33
C LYS A 78 2.79 23.15 -5.39
N ILE A 79 3.82 23.72 -6.02
CA ILE A 79 4.68 23.01 -6.97
C ILE A 79 5.37 21.83 -6.28
N GLU A 80 5.98 22.04 -5.11
CA GLU A 80 6.65 20.96 -4.36
C GLU A 80 5.69 19.83 -3.98
N LYS A 81 4.45 20.16 -3.58
CA LYS A 81 3.40 19.17 -3.29
C LYS A 81 3.01 18.39 -4.54
N LEU A 82 2.87 19.05 -5.69
CA LEU A 82 2.56 18.41 -6.96
C LEU A 82 3.70 17.52 -7.45
N GLU A 83 4.96 17.94 -7.33
CA GLU A 83 6.14 17.15 -7.68
C GLU A 83 6.26 15.89 -6.83
N LYS A 84 6.02 16.00 -5.51
CA LYS A 84 5.99 14.83 -4.61
C LYS A 84 4.89 13.84 -4.99
N ARG A 85 3.70 14.35 -5.33
CA ARG A 85 2.59 13.51 -5.80
C ARG A 85 2.88 12.86 -7.15
N GLN A 86 3.47 13.60 -8.09
CA GLN A 86 3.87 13.06 -9.39
C GLN A 86 4.89 11.92 -9.21
N ALA A 87 5.89 12.07 -8.35
CA ALA A 87 6.85 11.00 -8.07
C ALA A 87 6.20 9.73 -7.50
N THR A 88 5.18 9.87 -6.64
CA THR A 88 4.42 8.72 -6.13
C THR A 88 3.56 8.06 -7.20
N ASP A 89 2.93 8.88 -8.07
CA ASP A 89 2.10 8.40 -9.17
C ASP A 89 2.96 7.67 -10.22
N ASP A 90 4.13 8.22 -10.58
CA ASP A 90 5.11 7.59 -11.48
C ASP A 90 5.59 6.24 -10.96
N THR A 91 5.90 6.17 -9.66
CA THR A 91 6.30 4.92 -9.00
C THR A 91 5.19 3.88 -9.12
N THR A 92 3.94 4.28 -8.90
CA THR A 92 2.77 3.40 -9.00
C THR A 92 2.55 2.93 -10.44
N LEU A 93 2.66 3.82 -11.43
CA LEU A 93 2.55 3.49 -12.85
C LEU A 93 3.61 2.49 -13.29
N LEU A 94 4.85 2.62 -12.81
CA LEU A 94 5.92 1.65 -13.09
C LEU A 94 5.61 0.26 -12.52
N ILE A 95 5.08 0.19 -11.30
CA ILE A 95 4.68 -1.07 -10.67
C ILE A 95 3.55 -1.72 -11.44
N VAL A 96 2.50 -0.97 -11.76
CA VAL A 96 1.34 -1.47 -12.54
C VAL A 96 1.80 -1.98 -13.90
N ASN A 97 2.61 -1.20 -14.62
CA ASN A 97 3.12 -1.62 -15.92
C ASN A 97 3.95 -2.90 -15.85
N ARG A 98 4.78 -3.06 -14.81
CA ARG A 98 5.57 -4.29 -14.61
C ARG A 98 4.67 -5.50 -14.44
N TYR A 99 3.67 -5.43 -13.56
CA TYR A 99 2.75 -6.55 -13.34
C TYR A 99 1.88 -6.83 -14.56
N TRP A 100 1.45 -5.80 -15.27
CA TRP A 100 0.66 -5.96 -16.49
C TRP A 100 1.46 -6.63 -17.62
N SER A 101 2.72 -6.22 -17.82
CA SER A 101 3.63 -6.88 -18.78
C SER A 101 3.90 -8.34 -18.39
N GLN A 102 4.10 -8.61 -17.10
CA GLN A 102 4.30 -9.98 -16.60
C GLN A 102 3.06 -10.86 -16.82
N LEU A 103 1.86 -10.29 -16.63
CA LEU A 103 0.60 -10.98 -16.93
C LEU A 103 0.50 -11.32 -18.42
N GLU A 104 0.78 -10.36 -19.30
CA GLU A 104 0.77 -10.56 -20.76
C GLU A 104 1.74 -11.67 -21.19
N GLU A 105 2.96 -11.68 -20.65
CA GLU A 105 3.97 -12.71 -20.91
C GLU A 105 3.54 -14.09 -20.40
N ASN A 106 3.01 -14.17 -19.17
CA ASN A 106 2.50 -15.43 -18.61
C ASN A 106 1.35 -16.01 -19.43
N VAL A 107 0.40 -15.17 -19.85
CA VAL A 107 -0.72 -15.59 -20.69
C VAL A 107 -0.23 -16.05 -22.07
N HIS A 108 0.78 -15.38 -22.64
CA HIS A 108 1.42 -15.81 -23.88
C HIS A 108 2.08 -17.18 -23.77
N VAL A 109 2.86 -17.42 -22.71
CA VAL A 109 3.53 -18.71 -22.47
C VAL A 109 2.50 -19.82 -22.26
N LEU A 110 1.44 -19.57 -21.49
CA LEU A 110 0.36 -20.52 -21.28
C LEU A 110 -0.36 -20.86 -22.59
N ARG A 111 -0.61 -19.87 -23.44
CA ARG A 111 -1.22 -20.08 -24.77
C ARG A 111 -0.32 -20.94 -25.67
N GLN A 112 0.98 -20.71 -25.70
CA GLN A 112 1.93 -21.52 -26.48
C GLN A 112 1.99 -22.98 -26.01
N ARG A 113 1.83 -23.23 -24.71
CA ARG A 113 1.89 -24.59 -24.15
C ARG A 113 0.65 -25.42 -24.43
N ILE A 114 -0.51 -24.79 -24.69
CA ILE A 114 -1.78 -25.50 -24.79
C ILE A 114 -2.25 -25.68 -26.24
N ASP A 115 -1.70 -24.92 -27.20
CA ASP A 115 -2.04 -25.04 -28.61
C ASP A 115 -0.89 -25.63 -29.46
N PRO A 116 -0.77 -26.97 -29.59
CA PRO A 116 0.11 -27.59 -30.57
C PRO A 116 -0.50 -27.65 -31.98
N THR A 117 -1.65 -26.99 -32.25
CA THR A 117 -2.42 -27.20 -33.50
C THR A 117 -2.35 -26.08 -34.54
N VAL A 118 -1.48 -25.08 -34.40
CA VAL A 118 -1.16 -24.17 -35.52
C VAL A 118 -0.02 -24.77 -36.37
N VAL A 119 -0.33 -25.86 -37.06
CA VAL A 119 0.33 -26.24 -38.31
C VAL A 119 -0.74 -26.26 -39.38
N ALA A 120 -0.83 -25.18 -40.16
CA ALA A 120 -1.16 -25.22 -41.60
C ALA A 120 -1.25 -23.81 -42.21
N ALA A 121 -0.24 -23.45 -43.00
CA ALA A 121 -0.44 -22.86 -44.33
C ALA A 121 0.82 -23.13 -45.19
N PRO A 122 0.71 -23.75 -46.37
CA PRO A 122 1.85 -24.05 -47.26
C PRO A 122 2.18 -22.86 -48.17
N PRO A 123 3.44 -22.70 -48.59
CA PRO A 123 3.74 -22.99 -50.00
C PRO A 123 5.09 -23.67 -50.28
N ALA A 124 5.06 -24.55 -51.30
CA ALA A 124 6.10 -24.91 -52.28
C ALA A 124 7.53 -25.34 -51.83
N THR A 125 7.77 -26.65 -51.92
CA THR A 125 8.98 -27.44 -52.36
C THR A 125 10.31 -26.73 -52.67
N PRO A 126 11.47 -27.45 -52.75
CA PRO A 126 11.92 -28.73 -52.15
C PRO A 126 13.32 -28.54 -51.46
N VAL A 127 13.92 -29.50 -50.73
CA VAL A 127 14.94 -30.46 -51.23
C VAL A 127 15.61 -31.13 -50.01
N SER A 128 15.62 -32.48 -50.01
CA SER A 128 16.65 -33.45 -49.52
C SER A 128 17.27 -33.27 -48.13
N THR A 129 17.44 -34.28 -47.27
CA THR A 129 17.63 -35.74 -47.42
C THR A 129 17.55 -36.41 -46.00
N PRO A 130 17.42 -37.74 -45.89
CA PRO A 130 16.71 -38.42 -44.79
C PRO A 130 17.59 -39.13 -43.74
N THR A 131 16.89 -39.73 -42.75
CA THR A 131 17.20 -40.88 -41.84
C THR A 131 17.82 -40.61 -40.44
N PRO A 132 17.58 -41.50 -39.45
CA PRO A 132 16.32 -42.14 -39.06
C PRO A 132 16.05 -42.06 -37.54
N MET A 133 14.85 -42.45 -37.13
CA MET A 133 14.37 -42.52 -35.76
C MET A 133 14.95 -43.69 -34.95
N ASP A 134 15.16 -43.47 -33.66
CA ASP A 134 14.92 -44.39 -32.52
C ASP A 134 14.72 -43.47 -31.29
N ALA A 135 13.49 -43.26 -30.80
CA ALA A 135 12.73 -44.08 -29.84
C ALA A 135 13.26 -44.04 -28.38
N ASP A 136 12.39 -43.54 -27.50
CA ASP A 136 12.33 -43.63 -26.03
C ASP A 136 13.29 -42.80 -25.14
N GLY A 137 12.70 -41.84 -24.41
CA GLY A 137 13.29 -41.27 -23.19
C GLY A 137 12.96 -39.81 -22.89
N MET A 138 11.82 -39.57 -22.22
CA MET A 138 11.46 -38.38 -21.41
C MET A 138 12.19 -37.05 -21.71
N MET A 139 11.53 -36.16 -22.44
CA MET A 139 11.82 -34.72 -22.44
C MET A 139 11.42 -34.10 -21.10
N ILE A 140 12.37 -33.95 -20.18
CA ILE A 140 12.26 -33.03 -19.05
C ILE A 140 12.41 -31.61 -19.64
N LEU A 141 11.32 -30.86 -19.66
CA LEU A 141 11.33 -29.43 -19.99
C LEU A 141 12.24 -28.68 -19.00
N PRO A 142 13.17 -27.81 -19.44
CA PRO A 142 13.91 -26.96 -18.52
C PRO A 142 12.96 -25.96 -17.84
N PRO A 143 13.23 -25.56 -16.58
CA PRO A 143 12.45 -24.52 -15.92
C PRO A 143 12.58 -23.20 -16.72
N PRO A 144 11.56 -22.33 -16.71
CA PRO A 144 11.62 -21.06 -17.43
C PRO A 144 12.81 -20.23 -16.90
N PRO A 145 13.57 -19.54 -17.76
CA PRO A 145 14.63 -18.67 -17.29
C PRO A 145 13.99 -17.54 -16.50
N SER A 146 14.25 -17.49 -15.20
CA SER A 146 14.10 -16.29 -14.39
C SER A 146 15.18 -15.30 -14.82
N ALA A 147 14.97 -14.67 -15.97
CA ALA A 147 15.75 -13.53 -16.42
C ALA A 147 15.22 -12.25 -15.74
N PRO A 148 16.07 -11.42 -15.12
CA PRO A 148 15.71 -10.05 -14.83
C PRO A 148 15.54 -9.33 -16.17
N LEU A 149 14.31 -8.98 -16.55
CA LEU A 149 14.10 -8.09 -17.69
C LEU A 149 14.73 -6.72 -17.40
N PRO A 150 15.28 -6.02 -18.42
CA PRO A 150 16.25 -4.96 -18.22
C PRO A 150 15.62 -3.69 -17.64
N VAL A 151 16.31 -3.09 -16.68
CA VAL A 151 16.00 -1.78 -16.06
C VAL A 151 15.96 -0.63 -17.09
N GLU A 152 16.36 -0.86 -18.35
CA GLU A 152 16.25 0.11 -19.44
C GLU A 152 14.80 0.38 -19.89
N SER A 153 13.85 -0.53 -19.66
CA SER A 153 12.45 -0.37 -20.09
C SER A 153 11.63 0.63 -19.26
N THR A 154 12.01 0.90 -18.01
CA THR A 154 11.23 1.77 -17.11
C THR A 154 11.42 3.25 -17.41
N LYS A 155 12.64 3.66 -17.79
CA LYS A 155 12.92 5.02 -18.25
C LYS A 155 12.32 5.30 -19.63
N ALA A 156 12.31 4.30 -20.52
CA ALA A 156 11.68 4.41 -21.82
C ALA A 156 10.16 4.65 -21.70
N LEU A 157 9.49 4.01 -20.73
CA LEU A 157 8.06 4.18 -20.51
C LEU A 157 7.73 5.59 -20.00
N LEU A 158 8.40 6.07 -18.95
CA LEU A 158 8.16 7.43 -18.44
C LEU A 158 8.47 8.50 -19.51
N SER A 159 9.55 8.34 -20.27
CA SER A 159 9.86 9.23 -21.39
C SER A 159 8.85 9.14 -22.55
N THR A 160 8.17 8.02 -22.71
CA THR A 160 7.09 7.88 -23.70
C THR A 160 5.82 8.56 -23.17
N LEU A 161 5.51 8.42 -21.88
CA LEU A 161 4.39 9.12 -21.23
C LEU A 161 4.56 10.64 -21.31
N ASP A 162 5.78 11.16 -21.03
CA ASP A 162 6.08 12.60 -21.06
C ASP A 162 5.94 13.23 -22.46
N ASN A 163 6.16 12.45 -23.52
CA ASN A 163 6.17 12.92 -24.91
C ASN A 163 4.91 12.54 -25.70
N SER A 164 4.00 11.74 -25.13
CA SER A 164 2.78 11.30 -25.79
C SER A 164 1.61 12.22 -25.44
N SER A 165 0.79 12.55 -26.43
CA SER A 165 -0.46 13.26 -26.16
C SER A 165 -1.46 12.36 -25.41
N GLU A 166 -2.41 12.96 -24.69
CA GLU A 166 -3.46 12.23 -23.95
C GLU A 166 -4.27 11.30 -24.87
N GLU A 167 -4.49 11.71 -26.13
CA GLU A 167 -5.18 10.91 -27.14
C GLU A 167 -4.36 9.68 -27.57
N GLU A 168 -3.04 9.82 -27.78
CA GLU A 168 -2.16 8.72 -28.14
C GLU A 168 -2.01 7.70 -27.01
N LEU A 169 -1.88 8.17 -25.76
CA LEU A 169 -1.84 7.30 -24.58
C LEU A 169 -3.13 6.50 -24.41
N SER A 170 -4.26 7.17 -24.58
CA SER A 170 -5.57 6.52 -24.52
C SER A 170 -5.74 5.45 -25.60
N LEU A 171 -5.16 5.66 -26.79
CA LEU A 171 -5.19 4.67 -27.87
C LEU A 171 -4.30 3.47 -27.57
N GLN A 172 -3.05 3.71 -27.15
CA GLN A 172 -2.10 2.64 -26.80
C GLN A 172 -2.59 1.77 -25.64
N LEU A 173 -3.17 2.39 -24.60
CA LEU A 173 -3.76 1.66 -23.47
C LEU A 173 -4.97 0.84 -23.90
N ARG A 174 -5.79 1.36 -24.82
CA ARG A 174 -6.94 0.64 -25.37
C ARG A 174 -6.51 -0.59 -26.16
N ASP A 175 -5.51 -0.45 -27.03
CA ASP A 175 -5.00 -1.56 -27.83
C ASP A 175 -4.38 -2.65 -26.95
N ARG A 176 -3.62 -2.25 -25.93
CA ARG A 176 -3.03 -3.17 -24.95
C ARG A 176 -4.08 -3.87 -24.08
N MET A 177 -5.09 -3.14 -23.63
CA MET A 177 -6.24 -3.72 -22.91
C MET A 177 -7.00 -4.72 -23.79
N GLN A 178 -7.22 -4.38 -25.05
CA GLN A 178 -7.93 -5.23 -26.00
C GLN A 178 -7.15 -6.52 -26.26
N PHE A 179 -5.83 -6.42 -26.43
CA PHE A 179 -4.94 -7.58 -26.54
C PHE A 179 -5.05 -8.51 -25.32
N SER A 180 -4.94 -7.96 -24.11
CA SER A 180 -5.04 -8.72 -22.86
C SER A 180 -6.41 -9.40 -22.70
N LYS A 181 -7.49 -8.69 -23.07
CA LYS A 181 -8.86 -9.22 -23.06
C LYS A 181 -9.04 -10.41 -24.01
N GLU A 182 -8.49 -10.32 -25.22
CA GLU A 182 -8.53 -11.41 -26.21
C GLU A 182 -7.70 -12.62 -25.74
N ALA A 183 -6.53 -12.37 -25.16
CA ALA A 183 -5.67 -13.42 -24.63
C ALA A 183 -6.32 -14.15 -23.45
N ALA A 184 -6.97 -13.43 -22.53
CA ALA A 184 -7.73 -14.02 -21.43
C ALA A 184 -8.97 -14.81 -21.92
N ALA A 185 -9.71 -14.28 -22.89
CA ALA A 185 -10.85 -14.99 -23.49
C ALA A 185 -10.41 -16.31 -24.15
N CYS A 186 -9.26 -16.33 -24.83
CA CYS A 186 -8.67 -17.55 -25.38
C CYS A 186 -8.33 -18.57 -24.27
N MET A 187 -7.75 -18.12 -23.16
CA MET A 187 -7.44 -19.00 -22.03
C MET A 187 -8.70 -19.63 -21.41
N VAL A 188 -9.79 -18.86 -21.26
CA VAL A 188 -11.07 -19.39 -20.77
C VAL A 188 -11.60 -20.47 -21.72
N CYS A 189 -11.58 -20.22 -23.04
CA CYS A 189 -12.02 -21.22 -24.03
C CYS A 189 -11.19 -22.52 -23.97
N VAL A 190 -9.89 -22.40 -23.69
CA VAL A 190 -8.98 -23.53 -23.51
C VAL A 190 -9.32 -24.32 -22.24
N PHE A 191 -9.57 -23.63 -21.12
CA PHE A 191 -10.03 -24.25 -19.88
C PHE A 191 -11.34 -25.01 -20.07
N ASP A 192 -12.33 -24.41 -20.72
CA ASP A 192 -13.63 -25.05 -20.98
C ASP A 192 -13.48 -26.32 -21.83
N ARG A 193 -12.59 -26.29 -22.83
CA ARG A 193 -12.29 -27.46 -23.68
C ARG A 193 -11.60 -28.57 -22.90
N LEU A 194 -10.64 -28.22 -22.03
CA LEU A 194 -9.97 -29.19 -21.18
C LEU A 194 -10.93 -29.83 -20.18
N HIS A 195 -11.79 -29.03 -19.54
CA HIS A 195 -12.83 -29.53 -18.65
C HIS A 195 -13.81 -30.46 -19.37
N SER A 196 -14.31 -30.06 -20.55
CA SER A 196 -15.19 -30.92 -21.36
C SER A 196 -14.55 -32.26 -21.74
N ARG A 197 -13.23 -32.26 -22.01
CA ARG A 197 -12.48 -33.48 -22.32
C ARG A 197 -12.26 -34.36 -21.10
N ILE A 198 -11.98 -33.77 -19.93
CA ILE A 198 -11.88 -34.47 -18.65
C ILE A 198 -13.22 -35.12 -18.31
N ASP A 199 -14.32 -34.39 -18.44
CA ASP A 199 -15.67 -34.91 -18.19
C ASP A 199 -16.00 -36.08 -19.14
N GLY A 200 -15.65 -35.96 -20.43
CA GLY A 200 -15.79 -37.05 -21.40
C GLY A 200 -14.99 -38.31 -21.00
N LEU A 201 -13.75 -38.15 -20.54
CA LEU A 201 -12.92 -39.25 -20.04
C LEU A 201 -13.49 -39.88 -18.78
N CYS A 202 -13.95 -39.07 -17.82
CA CYS A 202 -14.61 -39.55 -16.60
C CYS A 202 -15.85 -40.38 -16.93
N THR A 203 -16.65 -39.94 -17.91
CA THR A 203 -17.86 -40.66 -18.36
C THR A 203 -17.52 -41.97 -19.08
N GLN A 204 -16.45 -41.99 -19.88
CA GLN A 204 -15.93 -43.21 -20.52
C GLN A 204 -15.37 -44.21 -19.52
N ILE A 205 -14.65 -43.72 -18.50
CA ILE A 205 -14.17 -44.56 -17.41
C ILE A 205 -15.37 -45.18 -16.72
N LEU A 206 -16.34 -44.39 -16.24
CA LEU A 206 -17.55 -44.86 -15.53
C LEU A 206 -18.41 -45.87 -16.30
N SER A 207 -18.38 -45.85 -17.64
CA SER A 207 -19.16 -46.76 -18.50
C SER A 207 -18.42 -48.06 -18.86
N SER A 208 -17.11 -48.15 -18.62
CA SER A 208 -16.31 -49.35 -18.83
C SER A 208 -16.45 -50.33 -17.64
N GLY A 209 -17.58 -51.05 -17.59
CA GLY A 209 -18.01 -51.91 -16.47
C GLY A 209 -17.24 -53.22 -16.24
N ASN A 210 -15.91 -53.21 -16.23
CA ASN A 210 -15.10 -54.34 -15.74
C ASN A 210 -14.22 -53.85 -14.58
N TYR A 211 -14.60 -54.14 -13.35
CA TYR A 211 -13.93 -53.59 -12.17
C TYR A 211 -13.54 -54.68 -11.16
N SER A 212 -12.28 -54.62 -10.71
CA SER A 212 -11.79 -55.28 -9.50
C SER A 212 -12.12 -54.42 -8.25
N ASP A 213 -12.05 -55.00 -7.04
CA ASP A 213 -12.34 -54.30 -5.77
C ASP A 213 -11.56 -52.97 -5.60
N SER A 214 -10.35 -52.85 -6.16
CA SER A 214 -9.55 -51.62 -6.11
C SER A 214 -10.15 -50.48 -6.95
N GLN A 215 -10.93 -50.80 -7.98
CA GLN A 215 -11.54 -49.81 -8.87
C GLN A 215 -12.87 -49.30 -8.31
N GLU A 216 -13.56 -50.08 -7.48
CA GLU A 216 -14.76 -49.65 -6.75
C GLU A 216 -14.44 -48.63 -5.64
N GLU A 217 -13.31 -48.80 -4.93
CA GLU A 217 -12.80 -47.79 -3.99
C GLU A 217 -12.42 -46.48 -4.69
N MET A 218 -11.81 -46.56 -5.88
CA MET A 218 -11.45 -45.39 -6.68
C MET A 218 -12.70 -44.63 -7.17
N LEU A 219 -13.74 -45.35 -7.57
CA LEU A 219 -15.03 -44.77 -7.95
C LEU A 219 -15.75 -44.12 -6.76
N ARG A 220 -15.66 -44.72 -5.56
CA ARG A 220 -16.22 -44.16 -4.33
C ARG A 220 -15.49 -42.88 -3.92
N LEU A 221 -14.17 -42.87 -3.97
CA LEU A 221 -13.35 -41.69 -3.67
C LEU A 221 -13.61 -40.56 -4.66
N ASN A 222 -13.72 -40.88 -5.97
CA ASN A 222 -14.03 -39.90 -7.00
C ASN A 222 -15.41 -39.27 -6.78
N ARG A 223 -16.42 -40.06 -6.37
CA ARG A 223 -17.74 -39.52 -6.01
C ARG A 223 -17.67 -38.56 -4.83
N THR A 224 -16.94 -38.88 -3.77
CA THR A 224 -16.74 -37.98 -2.63
C THR A 224 -16.00 -36.70 -3.04
N LEU A 225 -14.99 -36.81 -3.91
CA LEU A 225 -14.27 -35.63 -4.43
C LEU A 225 -15.15 -34.73 -5.29
N LEU A 226 -16.06 -35.29 -6.10
CA LEU A 226 -17.03 -34.51 -6.88
C LEU A 226 -18.05 -33.80 -5.97
N GLU A 227 -18.52 -34.47 -4.92
CA GLU A 227 -19.41 -33.86 -3.91
C GLU A 227 -18.71 -32.70 -3.17
N GLU A 228 -17.45 -32.87 -2.76
CA GLU A 228 -16.67 -31.80 -2.14
C GLU A 228 -16.35 -30.66 -3.12
N ASN A 229 -16.07 -30.96 -4.39
CA ASN A 229 -15.85 -29.93 -5.40
C ASN A 229 -17.13 -29.11 -5.66
N GLY A 230 -18.29 -29.76 -5.73
CA GLY A 230 -19.59 -29.08 -5.79
C GLY A 230 -19.82 -28.18 -4.57
N ARG A 231 -19.53 -28.68 -3.37
CA ARG A 231 -19.63 -27.89 -2.12
C ARG A 231 -18.68 -26.69 -2.13
N LEU A 232 -17.47 -26.84 -2.66
CA LEU A 232 -16.50 -25.74 -2.79
C LEU A 232 -16.96 -24.70 -3.83
N GLN A 233 -17.56 -25.12 -4.94
CA GLN A 233 -18.15 -24.21 -5.94
C GLN A 233 -19.34 -23.42 -5.38
N ASP A 234 -20.21 -24.06 -4.61
CA ASP A 234 -21.32 -23.39 -3.92
C ASP A 234 -20.81 -22.39 -2.89
N LEU A 235 -19.78 -22.76 -2.12
CA LEU A 235 -19.14 -21.87 -1.15
C LEU A 235 -18.47 -20.68 -1.83
N ALA A 236 -17.78 -20.89 -2.95
CA ALA A 236 -17.17 -19.83 -3.76
C ALA A 236 -18.23 -18.87 -4.30
N SER A 237 -19.35 -19.39 -4.83
CA SER A 237 -20.47 -18.59 -5.32
C SER A 237 -21.12 -17.78 -4.18
N SER A 238 -21.29 -18.39 -3.00
CA SER A 238 -21.78 -17.70 -1.79
C SER A 238 -20.84 -16.60 -1.32
N LEU A 239 -19.53 -16.86 -1.30
CA LEU A 239 -18.50 -15.88 -0.98
C LEU A 239 -18.52 -14.70 -1.96
N GLN A 240 -18.63 -14.98 -3.26
CA GLN A 240 -18.69 -13.95 -4.30
C GLN A 240 -19.95 -13.10 -4.19
N GLY A 241 -21.11 -13.70 -3.88
CA GLY A 241 -22.35 -12.96 -3.59
C GLY A 241 -22.24 -12.07 -2.36
N ARG A 242 -21.61 -12.55 -1.27
CA ARG A 242 -21.34 -11.73 -0.07
C ARG A 242 -20.37 -10.60 -0.35
N HIS A 243 -19.31 -10.85 -1.11
CA HIS A 243 -18.37 -9.82 -1.53
C HIS A 243 -19.07 -8.73 -2.36
N HIS A 244 -19.92 -9.12 -3.30
CA HIS A 244 -20.69 -8.17 -4.10
C HIS A 244 -21.62 -7.31 -3.23
N LYS A 245 -22.33 -7.92 -2.28
CA LYS A 245 -23.18 -7.19 -1.33
C LYS A 245 -22.38 -6.19 -0.49
N MET A 246 -21.25 -6.62 0.08
CA MET A 246 -20.37 -5.78 0.88
C MET A 246 -19.77 -4.64 0.04
N SER A 247 -19.45 -4.90 -1.23
CA SER A 247 -18.98 -3.88 -2.16
C SER A 247 -20.05 -2.83 -2.49
N MET A 248 -21.33 -3.23 -2.61
CA MET A 248 -22.43 -2.27 -2.75
C MET A 248 -22.61 -1.42 -1.49
N GLU A 249 -22.61 -2.04 -0.31
CA GLU A 249 -22.71 -1.33 0.98
C GLU A 249 -21.52 -0.35 1.17
N TYR A 250 -20.32 -0.74 0.76
CA TYR A 250 -19.14 0.13 0.75
C TYR A 250 -19.35 1.34 -0.16
N ASN A 251 -19.80 1.15 -1.40
CA ASN A 251 -20.05 2.26 -2.33
C ASN A 251 -21.13 3.22 -1.81
N GLU A 252 -22.20 2.72 -1.18
CA GLU A 252 -23.21 3.57 -0.55
C GLU A 252 -22.65 4.41 0.61
N LEU A 253 -21.71 3.86 1.39
CA LEU A 253 -21.02 4.59 2.44
C LEU A 253 -20.08 5.65 1.86
N VAL A 254 -19.35 5.33 0.79
CA VAL A 254 -18.50 6.28 0.07
C VAL A 254 -19.34 7.46 -0.44
N ASP A 255 -20.47 7.21 -1.09
CA ASP A 255 -21.36 8.27 -1.58
C ASP A 255 -21.87 9.17 -0.43
N LYS A 256 -22.20 8.58 0.74
CA LYS A 256 -22.60 9.33 1.93
C LYS A 256 -21.46 10.20 2.46
N VAL A 257 -20.25 9.67 2.50
CA VAL A 257 -19.04 10.42 2.92
C VAL A 257 -18.81 11.58 1.96
N THR A 258 -18.76 11.34 0.64
CA THR A 258 -18.59 12.40 -0.36
C THR A 258 -19.69 13.46 -0.28
N SER A 259 -20.96 13.06 -0.08
CA SER A 259 -22.05 14.03 0.11
C SER A 259 -21.91 14.85 1.41
N SER A 260 -21.30 14.29 2.44
CA SER A 260 -21.06 14.98 3.70
C SER A 260 -19.87 15.93 3.59
N GLU A 261 -18.81 15.51 2.90
CA GLU A 261 -17.67 16.37 2.55
C GLU A 261 -18.11 17.59 1.74
N THR A 262 -18.95 17.41 0.72
CA THR A 262 -19.49 18.55 -0.05
C THR A 262 -20.28 19.53 0.82
N LYS A 263 -21.10 19.05 1.76
CA LYS A 263 -21.83 19.91 2.70
C LYS A 263 -20.89 20.64 3.66
N VAL A 264 -19.81 19.99 4.10
CA VAL A 264 -18.78 20.65 4.92
C VAL A 264 -18.14 21.80 4.13
N SER A 265 -17.74 21.57 2.88
CA SER A 265 -17.17 22.62 2.03
C SER A 265 -18.15 23.78 1.75
N GLU A 266 -19.44 23.49 1.58
CA GLU A 266 -20.48 24.51 1.47
C GLU A 266 -20.62 25.35 2.75
N MET A 267 -20.58 24.70 3.92
CA MET A 267 -20.64 25.38 5.22
C MET A 267 -19.37 26.20 5.49
N GLU A 268 -18.19 25.70 5.13
CA GLU A 268 -16.93 26.44 5.19
C GLU A 268 -17.01 27.72 4.36
N THR A 269 -17.49 27.63 3.11
CA THR A 269 -17.71 28.79 2.25
C THR A 269 -18.68 29.80 2.88
N ALA A 270 -19.78 29.32 3.49
CA ALA A 270 -20.73 30.20 4.17
C ALA A 270 -20.15 30.87 5.41
N VAL A 271 -19.27 30.18 6.15
CA VAL A 271 -18.54 30.76 7.27
C VAL A 271 -17.58 31.85 6.80
N GLU A 272 -16.86 31.64 5.70
CA GLU A 272 -15.98 32.65 5.09
C GLU A 272 -16.76 33.90 4.67
N ASP A 273 -17.92 33.74 4.03
CA ASP A 273 -18.80 34.84 3.65
C ASP A 273 -19.30 35.65 4.87
N LEU A 274 -19.73 34.95 5.94
CA LEU A 274 -20.17 35.59 7.17
C LEU A 274 -19.02 36.30 7.90
N GLN A 275 -17.82 35.72 7.90
CA GLN A 275 -16.63 36.37 8.45
C GLN A 275 -16.30 37.67 7.71
N TRP A 276 -16.41 37.66 6.37
CA TRP A 276 -16.23 38.86 5.56
C TRP A 276 -17.26 39.94 5.88
N ASP A 277 -18.53 39.57 6.06
CA ASP A 277 -19.60 40.51 6.45
C ASP A 277 -19.40 41.08 7.86
N ILE A 278 -18.97 40.27 8.82
CA ILE A 278 -18.61 40.74 10.17
C ILE A 278 -17.48 41.77 10.09
N GLU A 279 -16.43 41.49 9.32
CA GLU A 279 -15.29 42.41 9.17
C GLU A 279 -15.71 43.72 8.50
N LYS A 280 -16.60 43.65 7.52
CA LYS A 280 -17.21 44.83 6.89
C LYS A 280 -18.06 45.65 7.87
N LEU A 281 -18.83 45.00 8.75
CA LEU A 281 -19.60 45.67 9.80
C LEU A 281 -18.67 46.33 10.84
N ARG A 282 -17.62 45.64 11.28
CA ARG A 282 -16.60 46.19 12.19
C ARG A 282 -15.96 47.46 11.62
N LYS A 283 -15.63 47.46 10.32
CA LYS A 283 -15.09 48.68 9.65
C LYS A 283 -16.09 49.84 9.65
N ARG A 284 -17.40 49.58 9.51
CA ARG A 284 -18.43 50.63 9.61
C ARG A 284 -18.58 51.14 11.04
N GLU A 285 -18.59 50.23 12.01
CA GLU A 285 -18.63 50.56 13.43
C GLU A 285 -17.44 51.43 13.84
N GLN A 286 -16.23 51.06 13.44
CA GLN A 286 -15.02 51.86 13.67
C GLN A 286 -15.12 53.28 13.07
N LYS A 287 -15.66 53.41 11.84
CA LYS A 287 -15.91 54.73 11.24
C LYS A 287 -16.92 55.54 12.06
N LEU A 288 -17.99 54.91 12.54
CA LEU A 288 -19.00 55.57 13.37
C LEU A 288 -18.41 56.03 14.72
N ASN A 289 -17.66 55.16 15.39
CA ASN A 289 -16.98 55.46 16.65
C ASN A 289 -15.96 56.59 16.49
N LYS A 290 -15.24 56.64 15.36
CA LYS A 290 -14.34 57.74 15.04
C LYS A 290 -15.10 59.06 14.89
N HIS A 291 -16.20 59.09 14.14
CA HIS A 291 -17.02 60.29 14.01
C HIS A 291 -17.65 60.74 15.33
N LEU A 292 -18.07 59.79 16.17
CA LEU A 292 -18.58 60.10 17.51
C LEU A 292 -17.49 60.71 18.38
N ALA A 293 -16.27 60.16 18.35
CA ALA A 293 -15.12 60.72 19.06
C ALA A 293 -14.78 62.14 18.56
N GLU A 294 -14.74 62.36 17.25
CA GLU A 294 -14.53 63.69 16.65
C GLU A 294 -15.62 64.69 17.06
N ALA A 295 -16.90 64.27 17.10
CA ALA A 295 -18.01 65.12 17.53
C ALA A 295 -17.94 65.46 19.03
N LEU A 296 -17.55 64.49 19.87
CA LEU A 296 -17.31 64.72 21.30
C LEU A 296 -16.13 65.66 21.53
N GLU A 297 -15.05 65.52 20.76
CA GLU A 297 -13.89 66.40 20.83
C GLU A 297 -14.22 67.84 20.38
N GLN A 298 -15.06 68.01 19.35
CA GLN A 298 -15.59 69.31 18.93
C GLN A 298 -16.52 69.96 19.96
N LEU A 299 -17.37 69.17 20.63
CA LEU A 299 -18.20 69.67 21.74
C LEU A 299 -17.35 70.07 22.95
N THR A 300 -16.27 69.33 23.20
CA THR A 300 -15.34 69.60 24.30
C THR A 300 -14.45 70.81 23.99
N SER A 301 -14.03 71.00 22.74
CA SER A 301 -13.25 72.17 22.31
C SER A 301 -14.11 73.43 22.17
N GLY A 302 -15.39 73.28 21.80
CA GLY A 302 -16.35 74.39 21.68
C GLY A 302 -16.77 75.02 23.02
N TYR A 303 -16.54 74.33 24.15
CA TYR A 303 -16.86 74.84 25.48
C TYR A 303 -15.86 75.89 26.00
N TYR A 304 -14.70 76.07 25.34
CA TYR A 304 -13.67 77.05 25.73
C TYR A 304 -13.55 78.27 24.82
N THR A 305 -14.34 78.38 23.75
CA THR A 305 -14.24 79.50 22.80
C THR A 305 -15.58 79.90 22.19
N THR A 306 -16.46 80.56 22.95
CA THR A 306 -17.48 81.45 22.35
C THR A 306 -17.87 82.59 23.30
N GLY A 307 -16.95 83.56 23.42
CA GLY A 307 -17.31 84.94 23.67
C GLY A 307 -17.09 85.74 22.38
N SER A 308 -18.08 85.79 21.48
CA SER A 308 -18.17 86.89 20.52
C SER A 308 -19.51 86.93 19.79
N SER A 309 -20.04 88.14 19.75
CA SER A 309 -21.34 88.59 19.23
C SER A 309 -21.50 88.47 17.72
N GLY A 310 -22.73 88.19 17.28
CA GLY A 310 -23.19 88.44 15.90
C GLY A 310 -24.68 88.15 15.76
N GLY A 311 -25.50 89.20 15.66
CA GLY A 311 -26.96 89.12 15.74
C GLY A 311 -27.68 88.73 14.44
N LEU A 312 -28.94 88.30 14.58
CA LEU A 312 -30.03 88.33 13.59
C LEU A 312 -31.39 88.14 14.34
N PRO A 313 -32.53 88.58 13.78
CA PRO A 313 -33.70 89.03 14.54
C PRO A 313 -34.70 87.91 14.84
N GLY A 314 -34.51 87.21 15.96
CA GLY A 314 -35.49 86.27 16.54
C GLY A 314 -36.15 86.75 17.84
N GLY A 315 -35.94 88.02 18.21
CA GLY A 315 -36.10 88.54 19.58
C GLY A 315 -37.50 88.56 20.19
N GLN A 316 -38.58 88.40 19.41
CA GLN A 316 -39.94 88.47 19.96
C GLN A 316 -40.48 87.10 20.43
N ILE A 317 -40.00 86.00 19.86
CA ILE A 317 -40.42 84.63 20.25
C ILE A 317 -39.59 84.14 21.45
N THR A 318 -38.34 84.58 21.54
CA THR A 318 -37.44 84.26 22.66
C THR A 318 -37.83 84.95 23.98
N LEU A 319 -38.51 86.10 23.96
CA LEU A 319 -38.96 86.78 25.19
C LEU A 319 -40.15 86.07 25.88
N ASN A 320 -41.08 85.47 25.13
CA ASN A 320 -42.15 84.66 25.72
C ASN A 320 -41.64 83.31 26.24
N ILE A 321 -40.66 82.70 25.54
CA ILE A 321 -39.98 81.49 26.02
C ILE A 321 -39.11 81.81 27.24
N GLN A 322 -38.44 82.97 27.29
CA GLN A 322 -37.70 83.42 28.47
C GLN A 322 -38.61 83.73 29.64
N LYS A 323 -39.82 84.28 29.42
CA LYS A 323 -40.80 84.53 30.49
C LYS A 323 -41.33 83.23 31.09
N VAL A 324 -41.71 82.26 30.25
CA VAL A 324 -42.10 80.91 30.71
C VAL A 324 -40.90 80.16 31.34
N SER A 325 -39.67 80.37 30.85
CA SER A 325 -38.45 79.82 31.43
C SER A 325 -38.08 80.45 32.78
N LEU A 326 -38.32 81.75 32.97
CA LEU A 326 -38.17 82.45 34.26
C LEU A 326 -39.26 82.02 35.25
N ASP A 327 -40.50 81.86 34.78
CA ASP A 327 -41.61 81.36 35.60
C ASP A 327 -41.41 79.89 36.00
N LEU A 328 -40.79 79.06 35.13
CA LEU A 328 -40.36 77.68 35.44
C LEU A 328 -39.13 77.62 36.37
N LYS A 329 -38.18 78.57 36.26
CA LYS A 329 -37.01 78.69 37.14
C LYS A 329 -37.34 79.17 38.55
N ASN A 330 -38.50 79.79 38.74
CA ASN A 330 -38.99 80.28 40.03
C ASN A 330 -39.87 79.26 40.78
N ILE A 331 -40.06 78.05 40.25
CA ILE A 331 -40.70 76.95 40.98
C ILE A 331 -39.63 76.35 41.89
N PRO A 332 -39.79 76.37 43.23
CA PRO A 332 -38.83 75.75 44.14
C PRO A 332 -38.68 74.26 43.80
N GLU A 333 -37.44 73.77 43.75
CA GLU A 333 -37.12 72.38 43.39
C GLU A 333 -37.90 71.37 44.25
N ASP A 334 -38.23 71.75 45.49
CA ASP A 334 -39.02 70.95 46.42
C ASP A 334 -40.47 70.74 45.93
N VAL A 335 -41.09 71.75 45.32
CA VAL A 335 -42.47 71.66 44.78
C VAL A 335 -42.53 70.76 43.54
N VAL A 336 -41.46 70.77 42.73
CA VAL A 336 -41.31 69.85 41.59
C VAL A 336 -41.03 68.42 42.08
N LYS A 337 -40.27 68.23 43.15
CA LYS A 337 -40.05 66.90 43.76
C LYS A 337 -41.31 66.35 44.44
N GLU A 338 -42.20 67.22 44.91
CA GLU A 338 -43.47 66.84 45.53
C GLU A 338 -44.56 66.45 44.52
N THR A 339 -44.45 66.87 43.25
CA THR A 339 -45.47 66.64 42.23
C THR A 339 -45.57 65.15 41.88
N ALA A 340 -46.80 64.69 41.64
CA ALA A 340 -47.09 63.29 41.35
C ALA A 340 -46.33 62.78 40.11
N ASP A 341 -46.17 63.64 39.10
CA ASP A 341 -45.45 63.31 37.86
C ASP A 341 -43.96 63.08 38.10
N TYR A 342 -43.31 63.89 38.94
CA TYR A 342 -41.90 63.71 39.29
C TYR A 342 -41.69 62.44 40.12
N LYS A 343 -42.54 62.18 41.12
CA LYS A 343 -42.47 60.94 41.93
C LYS A 343 -42.71 59.70 41.07
N CYS A 344 -43.63 59.78 40.11
CA CYS A 344 -43.87 58.71 39.14
C CYS A 344 -42.65 58.48 38.25
N LEU A 345 -42.06 59.56 37.71
CA LEU A 345 -40.87 59.47 36.86
C LEU A 345 -39.64 58.99 37.64
N GLN A 346 -39.46 59.41 38.90
CA GLN A 346 -38.40 58.97 39.79
C GLN A 346 -38.52 57.46 40.11
N SER A 347 -39.74 56.98 40.34
CA SER A 347 -40.01 55.56 40.54
C SER A 347 -39.73 54.74 39.28
N GLN A 348 -40.18 55.22 38.11
CA GLN A 348 -39.88 54.61 36.82
C GLN A 348 -38.38 54.58 36.53
N PHE A 349 -37.67 55.68 36.79
CA PHE A 349 -36.22 55.76 36.59
C PHE A 349 -35.47 54.83 37.56
N SER A 350 -35.93 54.70 38.81
CA SER A 350 -35.35 53.77 39.78
C SER A 350 -35.55 52.31 39.37
N LEU A 351 -36.72 51.96 38.81
CA LEU A 351 -36.97 50.63 38.26
C LEU A 351 -36.05 50.34 37.07
N LEU A 352 -35.99 51.25 36.10
CA LEU A 352 -35.12 51.11 34.92
C LEU A 352 -33.63 51.07 35.29
N TYR A 353 -33.22 51.84 36.30
CA TYR A 353 -31.84 51.82 36.81
C TYR A 353 -31.50 50.47 37.47
N ASN A 354 -32.41 49.92 38.29
CA ASN A 354 -32.22 48.61 38.90
C ASN A 354 -32.25 47.47 37.87
N GLU A 355 -33.12 47.55 36.86
CA GLU A 355 -33.14 46.61 35.74
C GLU A 355 -31.85 46.70 34.91
N SER A 356 -31.38 47.90 34.58
CA SER A 356 -30.12 48.12 33.89
C SER A 356 -28.93 47.58 34.70
N LEU A 357 -28.96 47.73 36.02
CA LEU A 357 -27.93 47.21 36.90
C LEU A 357 -27.95 45.67 36.90
N GLY A 358 -29.14 45.05 37.00
CA GLY A 358 -29.30 43.60 36.93
C GLY A 358 -28.83 43.00 35.60
N VAL A 359 -29.18 43.63 34.47
CA VAL A 359 -28.71 43.22 33.14
C VAL A 359 -27.18 43.36 33.04
N LYS A 360 -26.60 44.41 33.62
CA LYS A 360 -25.15 44.57 33.67
C LYS A 360 -24.48 43.45 34.47
N THR A 361 -25.02 43.08 35.62
CA THR A 361 -24.49 41.97 36.43
C THR A 361 -24.57 40.65 35.67
N GLN A 362 -25.69 40.36 35.02
CA GLN A 362 -25.85 39.16 34.18
C GLN A 362 -24.86 39.13 33.00
N LEU A 363 -24.57 40.28 32.39
CA LEU A 363 -23.58 40.39 31.33
C LEU A 363 -22.16 40.09 31.84
N ASP A 364 -21.81 40.61 33.02
CA ASP A 364 -20.50 40.38 33.63
C ASP A 364 -20.33 38.92 34.08
N GLU A 365 -21.38 38.28 34.61
CA GLU A 365 -21.43 36.84 34.90
C GLU A 365 -21.28 35.99 33.63
N ALA A 366 -22.01 36.33 32.56
CA ALA A 366 -21.90 35.63 31.27
C ALA A 366 -20.49 35.76 30.67
N ARG A 367 -19.85 36.93 30.79
CA ARG A 367 -18.46 37.14 30.37
C ARG A 367 -17.48 36.31 31.19
N ALA A 368 -17.68 36.22 32.51
CA ALA A 368 -16.85 35.41 33.38
C ALA A 368 -16.97 33.91 33.04
N LEU A 369 -18.19 33.42 32.80
CA LEU A 369 -18.46 32.05 32.34
C LEU A 369 -17.82 31.77 30.98
N LEU A 370 -17.95 32.69 30.03
CA LEU A 370 -17.34 32.54 28.70
C LEU A 370 -15.80 32.50 28.80
N LEU A 371 -15.21 33.32 29.68
CA LEU A 371 -13.76 33.31 29.91
C LEU A 371 -13.30 32.00 30.55
N THR A 372 -14.05 31.46 31.51
CA THR A 372 -13.72 30.16 32.14
C THR A 372 -13.87 29.02 31.14
N ALA A 373 -14.94 29.01 30.33
CA ALA A 373 -15.13 28.03 29.26
C ALA A 373 -14.00 28.09 28.22
N LYS A 374 -13.64 29.30 27.78
CA LYS A 374 -12.50 29.52 26.86
C LYS A 374 -11.20 28.96 27.43
N ASN A 375 -10.89 29.25 28.69
CA ASN A 375 -9.67 28.76 29.33
C ASN A 375 -9.69 27.24 29.54
N ALA A 376 -10.85 26.64 29.82
CA ALA A 376 -11.00 25.19 29.90
C ALA A 376 -10.76 24.51 28.54
N HIS A 377 -11.33 25.06 27.47
CA HIS A 377 -11.10 24.56 26.11
C HIS A 377 -9.63 24.72 25.69
N LEU A 378 -8.98 25.84 26.02
CA LEU A 378 -7.57 26.05 25.72
C LEU A 378 -6.69 24.95 26.34
N ARG A 379 -6.91 24.63 27.61
CA ARG A 379 -6.20 23.54 28.31
C ARG A 379 -6.49 22.16 27.70
N GLN A 380 -7.70 21.95 27.22
CA GLN A 380 -8.06 20.69 26.56
C GLN A 380 -7.32 20.54 25.23
N ILE A 381 -7.17 21.62 24.47
CA ILE A 381 -6.36 21.66 23.25
C ILE A 381 -4.89 21.38 23.58
N GLU A 382 -4.31 22.06 24.57
CA GLU A 382 -2.92 21.81 25.02
C GLU A 382 -2.70 20.33 25.42
N HIS A 383 -3.70 19.70 26.06
CA HIS A 383 -3.62 18.28 26.41
C HIS A 383 -3.67 17.38 25.17
N MET A 384 -4.57 17.66 24.23
CA MET A 384 -4.66 16.93 22.96
C MET A 384 -3.39 17.06 22.13
N GLU A 385 -2.81 18.26 22.03
CA GLU A 385 -1.54 18.50 21.35
C GLU A 385 -0.39 17.71 22.01
N SER A 386 -0.37 17.63 23.34
CA SER A 386 0.62 16.81 24.05
C SER A 386 0.44 15.31 23.80
N ASP A 387 -0.79 14.84 23.74
CA ASP A 387 -1.11 13.43 23.46
C ASP A 387 -0.77 13.07 22.01
N GLU A 388 -1.08 13.94 21.05
CA GLU A 388 -0.72 13.80 19.64
C GLU A 388 0.80 13.71 19.47
N LEU A 389 1.55 14.61 20.12
CA LEU A 389 3.02 14.59 20.10
C LEU A 389 3.59 13.28 20.71
N SER A 390 2.96 12.77 21.76
CA SER A 390 3.32 11.48 22.38
C SER A 390 3.06 10.30 21.44
N LEU A 391 1.90 10.29 20.77
CA LEU A 391 1.55 9.27 19.79
C LEU A 391 2.48 9.31 18.57
N GLN A 392 2.79 10.51 18.07
CA GLN A 392 3.70 10.70 16.96
C GLN A 392 5.12 10.21 17.28
N LYS A 393 5.60 10.42 18.51
CA LYS A 393 6.88 9.86 18.97
C LYS A 393 6.86 8.32 18.99
N LYS A 394 5.78 7.71 19.50
CA LYS A 394 5.61 6.25 19.51
C LYS A 394 5.58 5.66 18.11
N LEU A 395 4.78 6.25 17.21
CA LEU A 395 4.70 5.83 15.82
C LEU A 395 6.06 5.93 15.13
N ARG A 396 6.81 7.02 15.38
CA ARG A 396 8.16 7.18 14.83
C ARG A 396 9.12 6.09 15.34
N THR A 397 9.05 5.72 16.61
CA THR A 397 9.86 4.61 17.13
C THR A 397 9.45 3.26 16.55
N GLU A 398 8.15 3.00 16.36
CA GLU A 398 7.66 1.77 15.72
C GLU A 398 8.10 1.68 14.27
N VAL A 399 8.06 2.78 13.51
CA VAL A 399 8.55 2.84 12.13
C VAL A 399 10.04 2.50 12.08
N ILE A 400 10.86 3.07 12.97
CA ILE A 400 12.30 2.75 13.03
C ILE A 400 12.52 1.26 13.33
N GLN A 401 11.78 0.69 14.29
CA GLN A 401 11.87 -0.74 14.61
C GLN A 401 11.46 -1.63 13.42
N LEU A 402 10.42 -1.24 12.68
CA LEU A 402 9.99 -1.95 11.48
C LEU A 402 11.02 -1.84 10.34
N GLU A 403 11.68 -0.69 10.20
CA GLU A 403 12.79 -0.51 9.25
C GLU A 403 13.99 -1.39 9.60
N ASP A 404 14.36 -1.48 10.88
CA ASP A 404 15.46 -2.32 11.36
C ASP A 404 15.15 -3.82 11.17
N THR A 405 13.94 -4.27 11.51
CA THR A 405 13.51 -5.66 11.29
C THR A 405 13.48 -6.00 9.80
N LEU A 406 13.01 -5.09 8.95
CA LEU A 406 13.01 -5.28 7.49
C LEU A 406 14.44 -5.33 6.93
N ALA A 407 15.38 -4.53 7.46
CA ALA A 407 16.79 -4.62 7.11
C ALA A 407 17.40 -5.97 7.52
N GLN A 408 17.03 -6.47 8.71
CA GLN A 408 17.47 -7.78 9.20
C GLN A 408 16.97 -8.93 8.30
N VAL A 409 15.68 -8.94 7.96
CA VAL A 409 15.09 -9.95 7.05
C VAL A 409 15.74 -9.91 5.67
N ARG A 410 16.05 -8.71 5.14
CA ARG A 410 16.79 -8.58 3.88
C ARG A 410 18.19 -9.19 3.95
N LYS A 411 18.89 -9.01 5.07
CA LYS A 411 20.21 -9.59 5.29
C LYS A 411 20.14 -11.11 5.38
N GLU A 412 19.15 -11.65 6.09
CA GLU A 412 18.90 -13.09 6.19
C GLU A 412 18.56 -13.70 4.83
N TYR A 413 17.71 -13.04 4.05
CA TYR A 413 17.41 -13.44 2.68
C TYR A 413 18.66 -13.47 1.79
N GLU A 414 19.53 -12.45 1.88
CA GLU A 414 20.77 -12.41 1.10
C GLU A 414 21.74 -13.53 1.53
N MET A 415 21.85 -13.83 2.83
CA MET A 415 22.65 -14.97 3.29
C MET A 415 22.10 -16.29 2.77
N LEU A 416 20.78 -16.48 2.85
CA LEU A 416 20.12 -17.70 2.38
C LEU A 416 20.26 -17.86 0.86
N ARG A 417 20.22 -16.75 0.12
CA ARG A 417 20.49 -16.73 -1.32
C ARG A 417 21.93 -17.15 -1.61
N ILE A 418 22.91 -16.61 -0.90
CA ILE A 418 24.32 -16.98 -1.07
C ILE A 418 24.53 -18.46 -0.74
N GLU A 419 23.93 -18.96 0.34
CA GLU A 419 23.97 -20.39 0.70
C GLU A 419 23.33 -21.27 -0.39
N PHE A 420 22.23 -20.82 -0.99
CA PHE A 420 21.60 -21.53 -2.11
C PHE A 420 22.47 -21.53 -3.36
N GLU A 421 23.04 -20.38 -3.74
CA GLU A 421 23.97 -20.28 -4.88
C GLU A 421 25.22 -21.15 -4.68
N GLN A 422 25.78 -21.21 -3.46
CA GLN A 422 26.89 -22.10 -3.12
C GLN A 422 26.50 -23.59 -3.21
N ASN A 423 25.33 -23.97 -2.69
CA ASN A 423 24.83 -25.35 -2.81
C ASN A 423 24.56 -25.74 -4.26
N LEU A 424 24.04 -24.82 -5.07
CA LEU A 424 23.80 -25.05 -6.50
C LEU A 424 25.13 -25.27 -7.22
N ALA A 425 26.13 -24.41 -6.99
CA ALA A 425 27.46 -24.55 -7.57
C ALA A 425 28.15 -25.87 -7.16
N ALA A 426 28.01 -26.27 -5.90
CA ALA A 426 28.52 -27.57 -5.43
C ALA A 426 27.81 -28.75 -6.12
N ASN A 427 26.50 -28.64 -6.36
CA ASN A 427 25.72 -29.68 -7.03
C ASN A 427 26.01 -29.75 -8.54
N GLU A 428 26.27 -28.61 -9.18
CA GLU A 428 26.74 -28.56 -10.58
C GLU A 428 28.11 -29.24 -10.74
N GLN A 429 29.03 -29.04 -9.80
CA GLN A 429 30.33 -29.74 -9.78
C GLN A 429 30.20 -31.26 -9.55
N ALA A 430 29.15 -31.72 -8.85
CA ALA A 430 28.88 -33.14 -8.65
C ALA A 430 28.31 -33.83 -9.91
N GLY A 431 27.77 -33.08 -10.88
CA GLY A 431 27.18 -33.60 -12.12
C GLY A 431 28.17 -34.41 -12.99
N PRO A 432 29.35 -33.84 -13.36
CA PRO A 432 30.39 -34.53 -14.11
C PRO A 432 30.90 -35.79 -13.41
N ILE A 433 31.18 -35.71 -12.10
CA ILE A 433 31.64 -36.85 -11.29
C ILE A 433 30.60 -37.98 -11.30
N ASN A 434 29.31 -37.65 -11.13
CA ASN A 434 28.23 -38.63 -11.19
C ASN A 434 28.03 -39.22 -12.60
N ARG A 435 28.32 -38.45 -13.66
CA ARG A 435 28.26 -38.92 -15.05
C ARG A 435 29.42 -39.88 -15.35
N GLU A 436 30.63 -39.53 -14.94
CA GLU A 436 31.81 -40.39 -15.05
C GLU A 436 31.63 -41.69 -14.26
N MET A 437 31.09 -41.60 -13.03
CA MET A 437 30.77 -42.78 -12.22
C MET A 437 29.75 -43.69 -12.92
N ARG A 438 28.71 -43.13 -13.56
CA ARG A 438 27.75 -43.91 -14.36
C ARG A 438 28.40 -44.55 -15.59
N HIS A 439 29.26 -43.83 -16.30
CA HIS A 439 29.99 -44.38 -17.44
C HIS A 439 30.94 -45.50 -17.03
N LEU A 440 31.65 -45.35 -15.90
CA LEU A 440 32.51 -46.38 -15.34
C LEU A 440 31.72 -47.62 -14.92
N ILE A 441 30.58 -47.45 -14.24
CA ILE A 441 29.70 -48.56 -13.87
C ILE A 441 29.18 -49.29 -15.12
N SER A 442 28.74 -48.55 -16.14
CA SER A 442 28.26 -49.14 -17.40
C SER A 442 29.36 -49.88 -18.15
N SER A 443 30.57 -49.33 -18.20
CA SER A 443 31.75 -49.98 -18.78
C SER A 443 32.11 -51.28 -18.04
N LEU A 444 32.16 -51.24 -16.70
CA LEU A 444 32.40 -52.41 -15.87
C LEU A 444 31.31 -53.48 -16.04
N GLN A 445 30.03 -53.06 -16.14
CA GLN A 445 28.91 -53.98 -16.40
C GLN A 445 29.04 -54.64 -17.78
N ASN A 446 29.43 -53.90 -18.81
CA ASN A 446 29.66 -54.44 -20.16
C ASN A 446 30.85 -55.40 -20.19
N HIS A 447 31.98 -55.06 -19.57
CA HIS A 447 33.12 -55.98 -19.45
C HIS A 447 32.73 -57.26 -18.71
N ASN A 448 31.96 -57.16 -17.63
CA ASN A 448 31.48 -58.34 -16.90
C ASN A 448 30.54 -59.20 -17.76
N HIS A 449 29.67 -58.57 -18.56
CA HIS A 449 28.81 -59.27 -19.51
C HIS A 449 29.63 -59.98 -20.60
N GLN A 450 30.64 -59.32 -21.14
CA GLN A 450 31.53 -59.87 -22.16
C GLN A 450 32.35 -61.04 -21.64
N LEU A 451 32.92 -60.92 -20.43
CA LEU A 451 33.60 -62.02 -19.74
C LEU A 451 32.67 -63.22 -19.51
N LYS A 452 31.40 -62.99 -19.13
CA LYS A 452 30.39 -64.06 -19.03
C LYS A 452 30.15 -64.73 -20.39
N GLY A 453 30.07 -63.96 -21.46
CA GLY A 453 29.96 -64.46 -22.83
C GLY A 453 31.16 -65.32 -23.25
N ASP A 454 32.37 -64.88 -22.93
CA ASP A 454 33.60 -65.60 -23.26
C ASP A 454 33.78 -66.86 -22.41
N VAL A 455 33.44 -66.83 -21.13
CA VAL A 455 33.34 -68.02 -20.28
C VAL A 455 32.35 -69.03 -20.87
N GLN A 456 31.20 -68.59 -21.39
CA GLN A 456 30.26 -69.48 -22.08
C GLN A 456 30.84 -70.07 -23.38
N ARG A 457 31.57 -69.26 -24.16
CA ARG A 457 32.27 -69.73 -25.36
C ARG A 457 33.34 -70.76 -25.03
N TYR A 458 34.18 -70.53 -24.02
CA TYR A 458 35.17 -71.49 -23.56
C TYR A 458 34.53 -72.77 -23.02
N LYS A 459 33.43 -72.66 -22.25
CA LYS A 459 32.63 -73.84 -21.83
C LYS A 459 32.03 -74.61 -23.00
N ARG A 460 31.73 -73.96 -24.13
CA ARG A 460 31.25 -74.64 -25.35
C ARG A 460 32.40 -75.35 -26.05
N LYS A 461 33.53 -74.65 -26.28
CA LYS A 461 34.75 -75.24 -26.85
C LYS A 461 35.25 -76.43 -26.04
N LEU A 462 35.26 -76.33 -24.71
CA LEU A 462 35.63 -77.44 -23.81
C LEU A 462 34.70 -78.65 -23.99
N ARG A 463 33.40 -78.42 -24.15
CA ARG A 463 32.43 -79.50 -24.42
C ARG A 463 32.68 -80.14 -25.78
N GLU A 464 32.98 -79.36 -26.81
CA GLU A 464 33.29 -79.85 -28.16
C GLU A 464 34.60 -80.66 -28.18
N THR A 465 35.67 -80.17 -27.55
CA THR A 465 36.94 -80.91 -27.43
C THR A 465 36.76 -82.18 -26.62
N GLN A 466 35.96 -82.16 -25.54
CA GLN A 466 35.63 -83.36 -24.79
C GLN A 466 34.85 -84.38 -25.63
N MET A 467 33.95 -83.95 -26.52
CA MET A 467 33.26 -84.83 -27.46
C MET A 467 34.22 -85.44 -28.49
N GLU A 468 35.19 -84.67 -29.00
CA GLU A 468 36.21 -85.18 -29.93
C GLU A 468 37.17 -86.16 -29.25
N ILE A 469 37.61 -85.89 -28.01
CA ILE A 469 38.37 -86.83 -27.19
C ILE A 469 37.57 -88.14 -27.00
N ASN A 470 36.26 -88.03 -26.70
CA ASN A 470 35.40 -89.20 -26.57
C ASN A 470 35.20 -89.96 -27.90
N LYS A 471 35.25 -89.30 -29.05
CA LYS A 471 35.24 -89.95 -30.38
C LYS A 471 36.57 -90.66 -30.65
N VAL A 472 37.70 -90.05 -30.30
CA VAL A 472 39.04 -90.65 -30.45
C VAL A 472 39.20 -91.83 -29.49
N GLY A 473 38.74 -91.72 -28.24
CA GLY A 473 38.70 -92.81 -27.25
C GLY A 473 37.85 -93.99 -27.74
N ARG A 474 36.70 -93.71 -28.38
CA ARG A 474 35.92 -94.76 -29.05
C ARG A 474 36.66 -95.39 -30.23
N ARG A 475 37.38 -94.61 -31.06
CA ARG A 475 38.21 -95.17 -32.15
C ARG A 475 39.37 -96.04 -31.64
N ILE A 476 39.95 -95.70 -30.48
CA ILE A 476 40.99 -96.52 -29.81
C ILE A 476 40.41 -97.84 -29.29
N LEU A 477 39.14 -97.86 -28.86
CA LEU A 477 38.44 -99.09 -28.44
C LEU A 477 38.07 -100.03 -29.60
N TYR A 478 38.04 -99.56 -30.85
CA TYR A 478 37.74 -100.40 -32.04
C TYR A 478 38.99 -101.06 -32.68
N MET A 479 40.18 -100.93 -32.10
CA MET A 479 41.45 -101.45 -32.67
C MET A 479 42.24 -102.40 -31.74
N ARG A 480 41.63 -102.96 -30.69
CA ARG A 480 42.30 -103.92 -29.79
C ARG A 480 41.68 -105.32 -29.84
N PRO A 481 42.46 -106.41 -30.05
CA PRO A 481 41.99 -107.78 -29.87
C PRO A 481 41.87 -108.19 -28.39
N ILE A 482 40.83 -109.00 -28.14
CA ILE A 482 40.55 -109.97 -27.05
C ILE A 482 41.83 -110.80 -26.75
N ASP A 483 42.32 -111.12 -25.53
CA ASP A 483 41.71 -111.69 -24.32
C ASP A 483 42.70 -111.78 -23.11
N PHE A 484 42.18 -112.20 -21.94
CA PHE A 484 42.82 -112.98 -20.83
C PHE A 484 43.29 -112.23 -19.54
N LEU A 485 42.45 -112.13 -18.48
CA LEU A 485 42.28 -113.02 -17.28
C LEU A 485 43.36 -112.79 -16.17
N LEU A 486 43.03 -112.34 -14.95
CA LEU A 486 42.50 -113.18 -13.85
C LEU A 486 42.02 -112.35 -12.62
N ASN A 487 41.08 -112.97 -11.91
CA ASN A 487 40.40 -112.62 -10.65
C ASN A 487 41.31 -112.29 -9.45
N PHE A 488 40.85 -111.40 -8.56
CA PHE A 488 40.84 -111.63 -7.11
C PHE A 488 39.82 -110.72 -6.40
N ASP A 489 38.94 -111.34 -5.61
CA ASP A 489 37.92 -110.71 -4.76
C ASP A 489 38.52 -110.05 -3.51
N ALA A 490 37.91 -108.95 -3.02
CA ALA A 490 37.56 -108.68 -1.61
C ALA A 490 37.17 -107.20 -1.37
N GLU A 491 35.93 -106.99 -0.92
CA GLU A 491 35.45 -105.84 -0.10
C GLU A 491 36.11 -105.85 1.30
N PRO A 492 35.86 -104.88 2.24
CA PRO A 492 35.37 -103.49 2.17
C PRO A 492 36.20 -102.51 3.08
N LEU A 493 35.70 -101.26 3.23
CA LEU A 493 35.86 -100.29 4.37
C LEU A 493 36.74 -99.04 4.19
N SER A 494 36.05 -97.89 4.25
CA SER A 494 36.25 -96.76 5.21
C SER A 494 37.66 -96.42 5.70
N GLY A 495 38.08 -95.16 5.49
CA GLY A 495 38.98 -94.45 6.41
C GLY A 495 39.99 -93.51 5.76
N ASP A 496 39.62 -92.23 5.73
CA ASP A 496 40.40 -91.06 6.18
C ASP A 496 41.84 -90.75 5.68
N THR A 497 42.08 -89.43 5.60
CA THR A 497 43.37 -88.69 5.71
C THR A 497 44.30 -88.48 4.49
N GLY A 498 44.69 -87.20 4.32
CA GLY A 498 45.96 -86.73 3.70
C GLY A 498 45.80 -86.14 2.31
N LEU A 499 45.54 -84.84 2.14
CA LEU A 499 46.52 -83.73 2.22
C LEU A 499 47.82 -84.04 1.48
N LEU A 500 48.03 -83.40 0.31
CA LEU A 500 49.15 -82.50 0.06
C LEU A 500 49.05 -81.86 -1.33
N SER A 501 49.25 -80.54 -1.32
CA SER A 501 49.42 -79.59 -2.41
C SER A 501 50.55 -79.95 -3.38
N LEU A 502 50.44 -79.48 -4.62
CA LEU A 502 51.44 -78.56 -5.19
C LEU A 502 50.86 -77.85 -6.43
N GLU A 503 50.57 -76.55 -6.24
CA GLU A 503 51.05 -75.39 -7.00
C GLU A 503 51.29 -75.50 -8.52
N GLU A 504 50.42 -74.79 -9.27
CA GLU A 504 50.72 -73.50 -9.96
C GLU A 504 51.89 -73.41 -10.99
N PRO A 505 52.09 -72.28 -11.72
CA PRO A 505 51.67 -72.08 -13.11
C PRO A 505 52.88 -71.73 -14.01
N VAL A 506 52.66 -71.19 -15.23
CA VAL A 506 53.33 -69.97 -15.75
C VAL A 506 52.87 -69.69 -17.19
N SER A 507 52.55 -68.41 -17.38
CA SER A 507 52.31 -67.62 -18.58
C SER A 507 53.41 -67.74 -19.66
N ASP A 508 53.08 -67.71 -20.94
CA ASP A 508 53.28 -66.47 -21.73
C ASP A 508 52.62 -66.47 -23.12
N SER A 509 52.06 -65.30 -23.43
CA SER A 509 51.48 -64.90 -24.70
C SER A 509 52.56 -64.32 -25.62
N LEU A 510 52.36 -64.34 -26.95
CA LEU A 510 52.76 -63.23 -27.83
C LEU A 510 51.98 -63.17 -29.16
N GLU A 511 51.81 -61.94 -29.64
CA GLU A 511 51.41 -61.40 -30.97
C GLU A 511 49.91 -61.20 -31.31
N VAL A 512 49.38 -60.05 -31.79
CA VAL A 512 49.74 -58.61 -31.82
C VAL A 512 48.55 -57.81 -32.43
N LYS A 513 48.22 -56.68 -31.78
CA LYS A 513 47.68 -55.34 -32.17
C LYS A 513 46.56 -55.10 -33.21
N LYS A 514 45.66 -54.17 -32.82
CA LYS A 514 45.32 -52.82 -33.40
C LYS A 514 44.06 -52.29 -32.65
N GLU A 515 43.81 -51.05 -32.22
CA GLU A 515 44.35 -49.67 -32.34
C GLU A 515 43.74 -48.85 -31.15
N GLU A 516 44.57 -48.15 -30.37
CA GLU A 516 44.63 -46.67 -30.16
C GLU A 516 43.73 -46.11 -29.02
N ASP A 517 44.03 -45.04 -28.27
CA ASP A 517 45.24 -44.34 -27.77
C ASP A 517 44.73 -43.06 -27.06
N GLU A 518 45.49 -42.52 -26.09
CA GLU A 518 45.95 -41.10 -26.06
C GLU A 518 46.44 -40.56 -24.69
N ASP A 519 46.07 -41.11 -23.52
CA ASP A 519 46.46 -40.47 -22.23
C ASP A 519 47.43 -41.27 -21.33
N GLN A 520 48.00 -42.38 -21.80
CA GLN A 520 48.99 -43.18 -21.05
C GLN A 520 50.41 -43.16 -21.65
N GLU A 521 50.63 -42.53 -22.81
CA GLU A 521 51.93 -42.57 -23.51
C GLU A 521 53.01 -41.64 -22.94
N GLU A 522 52.67 -40.46 -22.36
CA GLU A 522 53.69 -39.49 -21.92
C GLU A 522 54.46 -39.85 -20.62
N GLU A 523 53.92 -40.75 -19.78
CA GLU A 523 54.59 -41.18 -18.54
C GLU A 523 55.35 -42.50 -18.73
N GLU A 524 54.88 -43.36 -19.65
CA GLU A 524 55.57 -44.58 -20.04
C GLU A 524 56.75 -44.32 -20.98
N GLU A 525 56.73 -43.25 -21.79
CA GLU A 525 57.83 -42.86 -22.68
C GLU A 525 59.08 -42.41 -21.89
N ARG A 526 58.91 -41.70 -20.76
CA ARG A 526 60.01 -41.29 -19.88
C ARG A 526 60.67 -42.47 -19.14
N ARG A 527 59.89 -43.50 -18.76
CA ARG A 527 60.45 -44.74 -18.17
C ARG A 527 61.13 -45.61 -19.23
N ARG A 528 60.54 -45.74 -20.41
CA ARG A 528 61.10 -46.52 -21.54
C ARG A 528 62.38 -45.89 -22.10
N GLU A 529 62.53 -44.57 -22.08
CA GLU A 529 63.76 -43.90 -22.51
C GLU A 529 64.94 -44.11 -21.53
N LEU A 530 64.68 -44.13 -20.21
CA LEU A 530 65.67 -44.44 -19.19
C LEU A 530 66.10 -45.92 -19.21
N GLU A 531 65.16 -46.82 -19.52
CA GLU A 531 65.43 -48.26 -19.68
C GLU A 531 66.16 -48.57 -20.99
N ARG A 532 65.86 -47.85 -22.08
CA ARG A 532 66.60 -47.92 -23.36
C ARG A 532 68.05 -47.42 -23.24
N GLN A 533 68.33 -46.42 -22.40
CA GLN A 533 69.72 -46.01 -22.13
C GLN A 533 70.50 -47.09 -21.35
N ARG A 534 69.88 -47.73 -20.35
CA ARG A 534 70.50 -48.82 -19.58
C ARG A 534 70.65 -50.12 -20.37
N ALA A 535 69.74 -50.41 -21.30
CA ALA A 535 69.83 -51.55 -22.21
C ALA A 535 70.96 -51.38 -23.25
N ARG A 536 71.15 -50.17 -23.79
CA ARG A 536 72.24 -49.85 -24.74
C ARG A 536 73.64 -49.94 -24.10
N GLU A 537 73.77 -49.73 -22.79
CA GLU A 537 75.02 -49.98 -22.06
C GLU A 537 75.28 -51.48 -21.83
N ARG A 538 74.26 -52.26 -21.46
CA ARG A 538 74.37 -53.72 -21.24
C ARG A 538 74.63 -54.49 -22.56
N GLU A 539 74.09 -54.01 -23.68
CA GLU A 539 74.32 -54.61 -25.00
C GLU A 539 75.76 -54.36 -25.50
N ARG A 540 76.35 -53.18 -25.22
CA ARG A 540 77.76 -52.87 -25.51
C ARG A 540 78.75 -53.63 -24.62
N GLU A 541 78.33 -54.06 -23.43
CA GLU A 541 79.15 -54.84 -22.50
C GLU A 541 79.11 -56.34 -22.85
N THR A 542 77.94 -56.87 -23.20
CA THR A 542 77.77 -58.27 -23.65
C THR A 542 78.36 -58.55 -25.04
N GLU A 543 78.41 -57.56 -25.93
CA GLU A 543 79.10 -57.70 -27.23
C GLU A 543 80.64 -57.77 -27.06
N ARG A 544 81.22 -57.00 -26.14
CA ARG A 544 82.66 -57.07 -25.78
C ARG A 544 83.06 -58.37 -25.09
N GLU A 545 82.12 -59.04 -24.41
CA GLU A 545 82.35 -60.32 -23.75
C GLU A 545 82.26 -61.50 -24.75
N ARG A 546 81.30 -61.45 -25.69
CA ARG A 546 81.16 -62.43 -26.78
C ARG A 546 82.31 -62.38 -27.80
N GLU A 547 82.96 -61.23 -27.98
CA GLU A 547 84.15 -61.12 -28.84
C GLU A 547 85.39 -61.78 -28.17
N ARG A 548 85.53 -61.67 -26.84
CA ARG A 548 86.61 -62.31 -26.06
C ARG A 548 86.46 -63.84 -25.95
N GLU A 549 85.24 -64.36 -26.02
CA GLU A 549 84.97 -65.81 -25.99
C GLU A 549 85.25 -66.46 -27.36
N ARG A 550 84.90 -65.79 -28.46
CA ARG A 550 85.20 -66.24 -29.84
C ARG A 550 86.70 -66.27 -30.17
N GLU A 551 87.51 -65.46 -29.50
CA GLU A 551 88.98 -65.48 -29.64
C GLU A 551 89.61 -66.65 -28.85
N ARG A 552 89.01 -67.06 -27.73
CA ARG A 552 89.48 -68.19 -26.89
C ARG A 552 89.13 -69.56 -27.48
N GLU A 553 88.02 -69.69 -28.21
CA GLU A 553 87.66 -70.93 -28.92
C GLU A 553 88.51 -71.17 -30.19
N ARG A 554 88.92 -70.11 -30.90
CA ARG A 554 89.83 -70.25 -32.06
C ARG A 554 91.21 -70.78 -31.67
N GLN A 555 91.72 -70.43 -30.49
CA GLN A 555 93.03 -70.90 -30.00
C GLN A 555 93.03 -72.39 -29.56
N ARG A 556 91.91 -72.93 -29.07
CA ARG A 556 91.83 -74.36 -28.68
C ARG A 556 91.68 -75.32 -29.87
N SER A 557 91.09 -74.87 -30.99
CA SER A 557 90.91 -75.71 -32.18
C SER A 557 92.17 -75.86 -33.05
N GLU A 558 93.17 -74.98 -32.93
CA GLU A 558 94.46 -75.09 -33.65
C GLU A 558 95.47 -76.01 -32.94
N GLU A 559 95.40 -76.18 -31.62
CA GLU A 559 96.34 -77.01 -30.86
C GLU A 559 96.06 -78.51 -30.98
N LEU A 560 94.79 -78.90 -31.19
CA LEU A 560 94.39 -80.31 -31.34
C LEU A 560 94.76 -80.90 -32.71
N LYS A 561 94.95 -80.07 -33.75
CA LYS A 561 95.28 -80.53 -35.12
C LYS A 561 96.79 -80.75 -35.36
N ARG A 562 97.67 -80.33 -34.44
CA ARG A 562 99.13 -80.55 -34.54
C ARG A 562 99.58 -81.91 -33.99
N LYS A 563 98.87 -82.50 -33.03
CA LYS A 563 99.35 -83.70 -32.30
C LYS A 563 99.10 -85.03 -33.06
N ASP A 564 98.15 -85.09 -33.99
CA ASP A 564 97.87 -86.31 -34.77
C ASP A 564 98.73 -86.45 -36.05
N SER A 565 99.42 -85.38 -36.48
CA SER A 565 100.27 -85.39 -37.69
C SER A 565 101.70 -85.92 -37.44
N ASP A 566 102.17 -85.92 -36.19
CA ASP A 566 103.55 -86.29 -35.84
C ASP A 566 103.70 -87.77 -35.46
N THR A 567 102.64 -88.39 -34.94
CA THR A 567 102.60 -89.84 -34.64
C THR A 567 102.58 -90.72 -35.89
N LEU A 568 101.99 -90.25 -37.00
CA LEU A 568 101.93 -90.99 -38.27
C LEU A 568 103.23 -90.98 -39.10
N LYS A 569 104.22 -90.13 -38.78
CA LYS A 569 105.52 -90.09 -39.47
C LYS A 569 106.56 -91.04 -38.86
N MET A 570 106.52 -91.30 -37.54
CA MET A 570 107.49 -92.19 -36.88
C MET A 570 107.28 -93.68 -37.25
N LEU A 571 106.03 -94.14 -37.33
CA LEU A 571 105.70 -95.55 -37.60
C LEU A 571 106.05 -96.01 -39.03
N ARG A 572 106.33 -95.09 -39.97
CA ARG A 572 106.78 -95.42 -41.34
C ARG A 572 108.31 -95.58 -41.45
N ALA A 573 109.10 -95.08 -40.49
CA ALA A 573 110.55 -95.20 -40.50
C ALA A 573 111.06 -96.54 -39.96
N GLU A 574 110.34 -97.14 -39.01
CA GLU A 574 110.76 -98.39 -38.35
C GLU A 574 110.56 -99.64 -39.22
N LEU A 575 109.59 -99.62 -40.15
CA LEU A 575 109.30 -100.75 -41.04
C LEU A 575 110.38 -100.97 -42.13
N LYS A 576 111.17 -99.94 -42.47
CA LYS A 576 112.19 -100.00 -43.54
C LYS A 576 113.54 -100.58 -43.07
N LYS A 577 113.84 -100.48 -41.76
CA LYS A 577 115.12 -100.91 -41.16
C LYS A 577 115.19 -102.41 -40.88
N ALA A 578 114.04 -103.07 -40.72
CA ALA A 578 113.95 -104.50 -40.43
C ALA A 578 114.12 -105.41 -41.68
N GLN A 579 114.04 -104.87 -42.89
CA GLN A 579 114.10 -105.66 -44.14
C GLN A 579 115.53 -105.81 -44.72
N GLU A 580 116.50 -104.99 -44.29
CA GLU A 580 117.89 -105.03 -44.80
C GLU A 580 118.76 -106.05 -44.03
N SER A 581 118.52 -106.24 -42.74
CA SER A 581 119.29 -107.17 -41.88
C SER A 581 119.08 -108.66 -42.19
N GLN A 582 118.03 -109.02 -42.93
CA GLN A 582 117.74 -110.41 -43.30
C GLN A 582 118.56 -110.91 -44.51
N LYS A 583 119.13 -110.00 -45.33
CA LYS A 583 119.85 -110.39 -46.57
C LYS A 583 121.34 -110.69 -46.35
N GLU A 584 121.96 -110.15 -45.30
CA GLU A 584 123.41 -110.31 -45.04
C GLU A 584 123.76 -111.65 -44.37
N MET A 585 122.85 -112.24 -43.59
CA MET A 585 123.09 -113.49 -42.85
C MET A 585 123.22 -114.74 -43.75
N LYS A 586 122.79 -114.66 -45.01
CA LYS A 586 122.84 -115.78 -45.97
C LYS A 586 124.21 -115.94 -46.64
N LEU A 587 125.05 -114.90 -46.65
CA LEU A 587 126.33 -114.88 -47.40
C LEU A 587 127.52 -115.46 -46.62
N LEU A 588 127.47 -115.44 -45.29
CA LEU A 588 128.59 -115.85 -44.42
C LEU A 588 128.72 -117.38 -44.23
N LEU A 589 127.71 -118.17 -44.63
CA LEU A 589 127.68 -119.62 -44.43
C LEU A 589 128.46 -120.41 -45.48
N ASP A 590 128.65 -119.87 -46.69
CA ASP A 590 129.20 -120.63 -47.82
C ASP A 590 130.75 -120.65 -47.89
N MET A 591 131.43 -119.73 -47.19
CA MET A 591 132.90 -119.65 -47.24
C MET A 591 133.62 -120.56 -46.22
N TYR A 592 132.89 -121.24 -45.33
CA TYR A 592 133.45 -122.02 -44.21
C TYR A 592 133.88 -123.47 -44.58
N LYS A 593 133.78 -123.88 -45.85
CA LYS A 593 133.95 -125.29 -46.27
C LYS A 593 135.35 -125.72 -46.75
N SER A 594 136.38 -124.87 -46.79
CA SER A 594 137.61 -125.21 -47.53
C SER A 594 138.98 -124.91 -46.89
N ALA A 595 139.20 -125.05 -45.57
CA ALA A 595 140.56 -124.92 -44.99
C ALA A 595 140.98 -126.03 -43.99
N PRO A 596 142.26 -126.46 -43.96
CA PRO A 596 142.71 -127.73 -43.34
C PRO A 596 143.29 -127.59 -41.89
N LYS A 597 143.88 -128.70 -41.42
CA LYS A 597 143.67 -129.33 -40.11
C LYS A 597 144.49 -128.82 -38.91
N GLU A 598 145.39 -127.84 -39.07
CA GLU A 598 146.17 -127.24 -37.95
C GLU A 598 145.46 -126.05 -37.27
N GLN A 599 144.34 -125.59 -37.86
CA GLN A 599 143.50 -124.51 -37.35
C GLN A 599 142.35 -125.00 -36.44
N ARG A 600 142.38 -126.27 -36.01
CA ARG A 600 141.34 -126.87 -35.15
C ARG A 600 141.64 -126.73 -33.64
N ASP A 601 142.90 -126.65 -33.25
CA ASP A 601 143.27 -126.59 -31.82
C ASP A 601 143.15 -125.18 -31.21
N LYS A 602 143.11 -124.12 -32.03
CA LYS A 602 142.79 -122.75 -31.58
C LYS A 602 141.27 -122.51 -31.38
N VAL A 603 140.42 -123.33 -31.98
CA VAL A 603 138.95 -123.19 -31.92
C VAL A 603 138.37 -123.72 -30.61
N GLN A 604 138.99 -124.74 -30.00
CA GLN A 604 138.52 -125.28 -28.72
C GLN A 604 138.71 -124.29 -27.55
N LEU A 605 139.77 -123.47 -27.56
CA LEU A 605 139.96 -122.42 -26.55
C LEU A 605 139.02 -121.22 -26.73
N MET A 606 138.70 -120.85 -27.98
CA MET A 606 137.69 -119.81 -28.27
C MET A 606 136.24 -120.27 -27.98
N ALA A 607 135.97 -121.58 -28.04
CA ALA A 607 134.68 -122.15 -27.69
C ALA A 607 134.43 -122.15 -26.17
N ALA A 608 135.47 -122.41 -25.36
CA ALA A 608 135.37 -122.34 -23.91
C ALA A 608 135.13 -120.90 -23.40
N GLU A 609 135.77 -119.89 -24.00
CA GLU A 609 135.53 -118.48 -23.64
C GLU A 609 134.13 -118.00 -24.05
N ARG A 610 133.62 -118.42 -25.22
CA ARG A 610 132.24 -118.08 -25.64
C ARG A 610 131.17 -118.70 -24.76
N LYS A 611 131.40 -119.91 -24.23
CA LYS A 611 130.42 -120.59 -23.37
C LYS A 611 130.29 -119.87 -22.02
N SER A 612 131.42 -119.43 -21.45
CA SER A 612 131.45 -118.62 -20.23
C SER A 612 130.80 -117.24 -20.40
N LYS A 613 131.01 -116.55 -21.54
CA LYS A 613 130.32 -115.28 -21.83
C LYS A 613 128.81 -115.45 -22.03
N ALA A 614 128.36 -116.53 -22.67
CA ALA A 614 126.94 -116.80 -22.88
C ALA A 614 126.18 -117.02 -21.56
N GLU A 615 126.76 -117.76 -20.60
CA GLU A 615 126.14 -117.98 -19.29
C GLU A 615 126.02 -116.69 -18.46
N VAL A 616 126.99 -115.77 -18.56
CA VAL A 616 126.94 -114.46 -17.89
C VAL A 616 125.88 -113.54 -18.51
N ASP A 617 125.74 -113.54 -19.84
CA ASP A 617 124.71 -112.75 -20.51
C ASP A 617 123.30 -113.29 -20.26
N GLU A 618 123.13 -114.61 -20.14
CA GLU A 618 121.84 -115.24 -19.81
C GLU A 618 121.38 -114.88 -18.37
N LEU A 619 122.31 -114.87 -17.40
CA LEU A 619 122.01 -114.41 -16.03
C LEU A 619 121.68 -112.92 -15.97
N ARG A 620 122.32 -112.08 -16.78
CA ARG A 620 122.03 -110.63 -16.86
C ARG A 620 120.67 -110.32 -17.48
N VAL A 621 120.16 -111.14 -18.38
CA VAL A 621 118.79 -111.00 -18.91
C VAL A 621 117.77 -111.39 -17.83
N ARG A 622 118.04 -112.48 -17.09
CA ARG A 622 117.12 -112.97 -16.04
C ARG A 622 116.94 -112.00 -14.88
N VAL A 623 118.00 -111.26 -14.50
CA VAL A 623 117.91 -110.19 -13.49
C VAL A 623 117.06 -109.03 -13.99
N ARG A 624 117.24 -108.60 -15.25
CA ARG A 624 116.41 -107.52 -15.84
C ARG A 624 114.92 -107.88 -15.92
N GLU A 625 114.60 -109.14 -16.24
CA GLU A 625 113.20 -109.60 -16.28
C GLU A 625 112.54 -109.68 -14.90
N LEU A 626 113.31 -109.97 -13.84
CA LEU A 626 112.81 -109.97 -12.46
C LEU A 626 112.53 -108.54 -11.97
N GLU A 627 113.45 -107.60 -12.21
CA GLU A 627 113.25 -106.19 -11.85
C GLU A 627 112.10 -105.53 -12.63
N GLU A 628 111.84 -105.94 -13.87
CA GLU A 628 110.67 -105.46 -14.62
C GLU A 628 109.33 -105.98 -14.07
N ARG A 629 109.29 -107.22 -13.55
CA ARG A 629 108.08 -107.76 -12.92
C ARG A 629 107.78 -107.07 -11.60
N GLU A 630 108.79 -106.83 -10.77
CA GLU A 630 108.63 -106.11 -9.50
C GLU A 630 108.14 -104.66 -9.74
N ARG A 631 108.70 -103.94 -10.72
CA ARG A 631 108.21 -102.59 -11.09
C ARG A 631 106.77 -102.61 -11.61
N LYS A 632 106.35 -103.65 -12.35
CA LYS A 632 104.97 -103.79 -12.85
C LYS A 632 103.98 -104.12 -11.73
N GLU A 633 104.38 -104.91 -10.73
CA GLU A 633 103.53 -105.22 -9.56
C GLU A 633 103.42 -104.02 -8.61
N SER A 634 104.52 -103.31 -8.36
CA SER A 634 104.51 -102.07 -7.54
C SER A 634 103.62 -100.98 -8.14
N LYS A 635 103.59 -100.84 -9.48
CA LYS A 635 102.69 -99.90 -10.17
C LYS A 635 101.22 -100.27 -10.04
N LYS A 636 100.86 -101.57 -10.10
CA LYS A 636 99.47 -102.03 -9.94
C LYS A 636 98.93 -101.78 -8.52
N LEU A 637 99.74 -102.01 -7.49
CA LEU A 637 99.35 -101.74 -6.10
C LEU A 637 99.14 -100.25 -5.82
N ALA A 638 99.93 -99.37 -6.44
CA ALA A 638 99.74 -97.92 -6.34
C ALA A 638 98.47 -97.44 -7.05
N ASP A 639 98.14 -98.03 -8.21
CA ASP A 639 96.94 -97.68 -8.98
C ASP A 639 95.63 -98.17 -8.29
N GLU A 640 95.63 -99.34 -7.64
CA GLU A 640 94.47 -99.83 -6.88
C GLU A 640 94.18 -99.01 -5.61
N ASP A 641 95.21 -98.50 -4.92
CA ASP A 641 95.04 -97.66 -3.74
C ASP A 641 94.59 -96.23 -4.11
N ALA A 642 95.03 -95.71 -5.26
CA ALA A 642 94.54 -94.45 -5.82
C ALA A 642 93.06 -94.52 -6.22
N LEU A 643 92.64 -95.62 -6.86
CA LEU A 643 91.24 -95.81 -7.26
C LEU A 643 90.29 -95.96 -6.06
N ARG A 644 90.71 -96.56 -4.95
CA ARG A 644 89.91 -96.61 -3.71
C ARG A 644 89.72 -95.22 -3.10
N LYS A 645 90.77 -94.38 -3.08
CA LYS A 645 90.68 -93.00 -2.58
C LYS A 645 89.77 -92.13 -3.45
N ILE A 646 89.81 -92.32 -4.77
CA ILE A 646 88.90 -91.63 -5.71
C ILE A 646 87.44 -92.02 -5.43
N ARG A 647 87.13 -93.32 -5.28
CA ARG A 647 85.75 -93.75 -4.97
C ARG A 647 85.23 -93.17 -3.66
N VAL A 648 86.04 -93.19 -2.59
CA VAL A 648 85.64 -92.60 -1.30
C VAL A 648 85.44 -91.09 -1.43
N ALA A 649 86.27 -90.40 -2.23
CA ALA A 649 86.11 -88.99 -2.54
C ALA A 649 84.83 -88.71 -3.36
N GLU A 650 84.50 -89.57 -4.33
CA GLU A 650 83.29 -89.47 -5.15
C GLU A 650 82.03 -89.72 -4.31
N GLU A 651 82.05 -90.73 -3.43
CA GLU A 651 80.96 -91.01 -2.47
C GLU A 651 80.76 -89.85 -1.48
N THR A 652 81.86 -89.23 -1.02
CA THR A 652 81.75 -88.03 -0.16
C THR A 652 81.26 -86.80 -0.92
N ILE A 653 81.62 -86.63 -2.18
CA ILE A 653 81.08 -85.58 -3.06
C ILE A 653 79.58 -85.78 -3.28
N ASP A 654 79.11 -87.00 -3.59
CA ASP A 654 77.69 -87.32 -3.78
C ASP A 654 76.90 -87.09 -2.48
N HIS A 655 77.46 -87.49 -1.33
CA HIS A 655 76.85 -87.21 -0.02
C HIS A 655 76.75 -85.71 0.28
N LEU A 656 77.80 -84.94 -0.03
CA LEU A 656 77.79 -83.49 0.14
C LEU A 656 76.84 -82.81 -0.85
N GLN A 657 76.71 -83.31 -2.08
CA GLN A 657 75.75 -82.82 -3.07
C GLN A 657 74.31 -83.07 -2.62
N LYS A 658 74.01 -84.27 -2.11
CA LYS A 658 72.69 -84.60 -1.54
C LYS A 658 72.34 -83.76 -0.32
N LYS A 659 73.32 -83.52 0.56
CA LYS A 659 73.15 -82.58 1.68
C LYS A 659 72.91 -81.16 1.21
N LEU A 660 73.66 -80.69 0.22
CA LEU A 660 73.48 -79.36 -0.35
C LEU A 660 72.10 -79.20 -1.01
N THR A 661 71.59 -80.22 -1.69
CA THR A 661 70.24 -80.18 -2.25
C THR A 661 69.17 -80.22 -1.16
N ALA A 662 69.38 -80.98 -0.09
CA ALA A 662 68.45 -81.02 1.05
C ALA A 662 68.41 -79.65 1.77
N THR A 663 69.57 -79.04 2.03
CA THR A 663 69.62 -77.70 2.66
C THR A 663 69.01 -76.62 1.75
N LYS A 664 69.16 -76.74 0.43
CA LYS A 664 68.50 -75.82 -0.51
C LYS A 664 66.99 -75.95 -0.50
N GLN A 665 66.46 -77.17 -0.43
CA GLN A 665 65.03 -77.41 -0.29
C GLN A 665 64.48 -76.87 1.04
N GLU A 666 65.25 -77.02 2.12
CA GLU A 666 64.92 -76.43 3.43
C GLU A 666 64.94 -74.89 3.38
N GLU A 667 65.93 -74.28 2.72
CA GLU A 667 65.98 -72.82 2.51
C GLU A 667 64.81 -72.33 1.66
N GLU A 668 64.45 -73.02 0.58
CA GLU A 668 63.29 -72.70 -0.26
C GLU A 668 61.97 -72.84 0.52
N ALA A 669 61.83 -73.87 1.35
CA ALA A 669 60.67 -74.03 2.22
C ALA A 669 60.57 -72.90 3.26
N LEU A 670 61.70 -72.50 3.87
CA LEU A 670 61.73 -71.38 4.81
C LEU A 670 61.42 -70.04 4.14
N LEU A 671 61.85 -69.83 2.89
CA LEU A 671 61.47 -68.64 2.12
C LEU A 671 59.95 -68.62 1.84
N SER A 672 59.36 -69.75 1.47
CA SER A 672 57.91 -69.88 1.31
C SER A 672 57.16 -69.60 2.62
N GLU A 673 57.63 -70.14 3.75
CA GLU A 673 57.04 -69.84 5.06
C GLU A 673 57.18 -68.35 5.44
N MET A 674 58.29 -67.72 5.09
CA MET A 674 58.50 -66.28 5.30
C MET A 674 57.57 -65.43 4.43
N ASP A 675 57.34 -65.80 3.17
CA ASP A 675 56.42 -65.11 2.27
C ASP A 675 54.97 -65.24 2.75
N VAL A 676 54.55 -66.44 3.18
CA VAL A 676 53.21 -66.66 3.76
C VAL A 676 53.03 -65.85 5.06
N THR A 677 54.06 -65.83 5.91
CA THR A 677 54.04 -65.04 7.15
C THR A 677 54.03 -63.53 6.85
N GLY A 678 54.77 -63.11 5.84
CA GLY A 678 54.78 -61.72 5.34
C GLY A 678 53.40 -61.28 4.87
N GLN A 679 52.75 -62.09 4.03
CA GLN A 679 51.40 -61.81 3.54
C GLN A 679 50.39 -61.74 4.69
N ALA A 680 50.44 -62.68 5.65
CA ALA A 680 49.54 -62.65 6.81
C ALA A 680 49.74 -61.39 7.67
N PHE A 681 50.98 -60.88 7.78
CA PHE A 681 51.27 -59.64 8.48
C PHE A 681 50.77 -58.41 7.71
N GLU A 682 50.97 -58.37 6.40
CA GLU A 682 50.46 -57.30 5.53
C GLU A 682 48.93 -57.23 5.57
N ASP A 683 48.25 -58.37 5.45
CA ASP A 683 46.79 -58.47 5.55
C ASP A 683 46.29 -57.98 6.92
N MET A 684 46.95 -58.38 8.00
CA MET A 684 46.62 -57.92 9.36
C MET A 684 46.88 -56.42 9.53
N GLN A 685 47.96 -55.90 8.96
CA GLN A 685 48.28 -54.47 9.01
C GLN A 685 47.26 -53.65 8.21
N GLU A 686 46.83 -54.14 7.04
CA GLU A 686 45.78 -53.52 6.25
C GLU A 686 44.44 -53.57 6.99
N GLN A 687 44.11 -54.70 7.62
CA GLN A 687 42.91 -54.81 8.46
C GLN A 687 42.93 -53.83 9.63
N ASN A 688 44.07 -53.67 10.32
CA ASN A 688 44.23 -52.67 11.37
C ASN A 688 44.09 -51.24 10.85
N SER A 689 44.65 -50.93 9.67
CA SER A 689 44.49 -49.64 9.03
C SER A 689 43.01 -49.33 8.73
N ARG A 690 42.28 -50.31 8.18
CA ARG A 690 40.83 -50.20 7.92
C ARG A 690 40.03 -50.00 9.20
N LEU A 691 40.31 -50.73 10.28
CA LEU A 691 39.62 -50.56 11.57
C LEU A 691 39.91 -49.17 12.18
N MET A 692 41.14 -48.70 12.10
CA MET A 692 41.50 -47.36 12.55
C MET A 692 40.79 -46.27 11.75
N GLN A 693 40.66 -46.45 10.43
CA GLN A 693 39.88 -45.55 9.59
C GLN A 693 38.39 -45.55 9.96
N GLN A 694 37.78 -46.72 10.17
CA GLN A 694 36.38 -46.83 10.60
C GLN A 694 36.12 -46.16 11.97
N LEU A 695 37.07 -46.24 12.90
CA LEU A 695 37.00 -45.54 14.18
C LEU A 695 36.98 -44.02 13.98
N ARG A 696 37.89 -43.49 13.15
CA ARG A 696 37.91 -42.05 12.82
C ARG A 696 36.62 -41.60 12.13
N GLU A 697 36.13 -42.36 11.17
CA GLU A 697 34.87 -42.05 10.47
C GLU A 697 33.67 -42.07 11.42
N LYS A 698 33.63 -42.99 12.40
CA LYS A 698 32.60 -43.00 13.45
C LYS A 698 32.72 -41.83 14.40
N ASP A 699 33.93 -41.44 14.79
CA ASP A 699 34.16 -40.27 15.64
C ASP A 699 33.75 -38.98 14.91
N ASP A 700 34.09 -38.83 13.63
CA ASP A 700 33.67 -37.70 12.80
C ASP A 700 32.16 -37.64 12.64
N ALA A 701 31.50 -38.79 12.43
CA ALA A 701 30.03 -38.87 12.40
C ALA A 701 29.42 -38.46 13.75
N ASN A 702 30.00 -38.89 14.87
CA ASN A 702 29.56 -38.49 16.21
C ASN A 702 29.76 -37.00 16.47
N PHE A 703 30.88 -36.40 16.05
CA PHE A 703 31.09 -34.96 16.15
C PHE A 703 30.07 -34.17 15.33
N LYS A 704 29.74 -34.63 14.12
CA LYS A 704 28.68 -34.03 13.29
C LYS A 704 27.32 -34.10 13.97
N LEU A 705 26.91 -35.28 14.44
CA LEU A 705 25.63 -35.45 15.15
C LEU A 705 25.56 -34.61 16.43
N MET A 706 26.66 -34.50 17.18
CA MET A 706 26.72 -33.64 18.36
C MET A 706 26.59 -32.16 17.99
N SER A 707 27.25 -31.72 16.91
CA SER A 707 27.12 -30.35 16.37
C SER A 707 25.69 -30.06 15.93
N GLU A 708 25.06 -30.96 15.17
CA GLU A 708 23.66 -30.85 14.76
C GLU A 708 22.70 -30.82 15.94
N ARG A 709 22.95 -31.64 16.98
CA ARG A 709 22.18 -31.61 18.22
C ARG A 709 22.29 -30.27 18.94
N ILE A 710 23.50 -29.68 19.01
CA ILE A 710 23.70 -28.35 19.61
C ILE A 710 22.96 -27.29 18.80
N LYS A 711 23.10 -27.30 17.47
CA LYS A 711 22.40 -26.37 16.56
C LYS A 711 20.88 -26.49 16.71
N SER A 712 20.35 -27.72 16.70
CA SER A 712 18.92 -27.99 16.87
C SER A 712 18.40 -27.50 18.22
N ASN A 713 19.14 -27.73 19.31
CA ASN A 713 18.78 -27.21 20.63
C ASN A 713 18.82 -25.68 20.67
N GLN A 714 19.76 -25.05 19.99
CA GLN A 714 19.86 -23.59 19.92
C GLN A 714 18.70 -23.00 19.12
N ILE A 715 18.35 -23.58 17.98
CA ILE A 715 17.16 -23.19 17.19
C ILE A 715 15.89 -23.37 18.03
N TYR A 716 15.76 -24.48 18.74
CA TYR A 716 14.60 -24.73 19.60
C TYR A 716 14.49 -23.73 20.76
N LYS A 717 15.63 -23.27 21.31
CA LYS A 717 15.66 -22.20 22.31
C LYS A 717 15.21 -20.87 21.70
N MET A 718 15.75 -20.48 20.54
CA MET A 718 15.35 -19.25 19.84
C MET A 718 13.86 -19.25 19.50
N LEU A 719 13.34 -20.36 18.95
CA LEU A 719 11.91 -20.51 18.64
C LEU A 719 11.02 -20.43 19.88
N ARG A 720 11.52 -20.85 21.04
CA ARG A 720 10.78 -20.72 22.30
C ARG A 720 10.78 -19.28 22.78
N GLU A 721 11.90 -18.58 22.69
CA GLU A 721 12.02 -17.16 23.04
C GLU A 721 11.13 -16.31 22.11
N GLU A 722 11.17 -16.52 20.79
CA GLU A 722 10.27 -15.87 19.83
C GLU A 722 8.79 -16.15 20.12
N LYS A 723 8.45 -17.39 20.51
CA LYS A 723 7.08 -17.74 20.90
C LYS A 723 6.64 -16.98 22.16
N GLU A 724 7.51 -16.83 23.15
CA GLU A 724 7.22 -16.08 24.38
C GLU A 724 7.09 -14.58 24.07
N GLU A 725 7.96 -14.02 23.23
CA GLU A 725 7.88 -12.62 22.78
C GLU A 725 6.58 -12.33 22.00
N LEU A 726 6.18 -13.23 21.09
CA LEU A 726 4.90 -13.12 20.39
C LEU A 726 3.70 -13.21 21.35
N ALA A 727 3.79 -14.05 22.37
CA ALA A 727 2.74 -14.14 23.39
C ALA A 727 2.62 -12.84 24.21
N ASP A 728 3.74 -12.22 24.56
CA ASP A 728 3.78 -10.93 25.26
C ASP A 728 3.25 -9.78 24.38
N GLN A 729 3.56 -9.79 23.08
CA GLN A 729 2.99 -8.84 22.12
C GLN A 729 1.47 -9.00 22.01
N VAL A 730 0.97 -10.23 21.90
CA VAL A 730 -0.48 -10.52 21.86
C VAL A 730 -1.15 -10.06 23.15
N LEU A 731 -0.53 -10.28 24.31
CA LEU A 731 -1.06 -9.81 25.59
C LEU A 731 -1.12 -8.28 25.63
N THR A 732 -0.08 -7.61 25.15
CA THR A 732 -0.01 -6.14 25.08
C THR A 732 -1.11 -5.58 24.18
N PHE A 733 -1.27 -6.12 22.96
CA PHE A 733 -2.36 -5.74 22.06
C PHE A 733 -3.73 -6.01 22.67
N LYS A 734 -3.90 -7.12 23.38
CA LYS A 734 -5.15 -7.42 24.08
C LYS A 734 -5.47 -6.37 25.15
N THR A 735 -4.52 -5.99 25.99
CA THR A 735 -4.71 -4.92 26.97
C THR A 735 -4.98 -3.57 26.31
N GLN A 736 -4.37 -3.28 25.15
CA GLN A 736 -4.62 -2.05 24.40
C GLN A 736 -6.04 -2.04 23.81
N VAL A 737 -6.52 -3.15 23.27
CA VAL A 737 -7.89 -3.32 22.77
C VAL A 737 -8.89 -3.17 23.91
N GLU A 738 -8.65 -3.79 25.07
CA GLU A 738 -9.50 -3.64 26.27
C GLU A 738 -9.57 -2.17 26.74
N ALA A 739 -8.44 -1.45 26.73
CA ALA A 739 -8.41 -0.03 27.05
C ALA A 739 -9.16 0.83 26.01
N GLN A 740 -9.03 0.53 24.72
CA GLN A 740 -9.76 1.21 23.66
C GLN A 740 -11.27 0.97 23.76
N LEU A 741 -11.71 -0.26 24.03
CA LEU A 741 -13.12 -0.59 24.26
C LEU A 741 -13.70 0.22 25.42
N LEU A 742 -12.95 0.41 26.52
CA LEU A 742 -13.37 1.24 27.64
C LEU A 742 -13.53 2.72 27.24
N VAL A 743 -12.66 3.23 26.36
CA VAL A 743 -12.77 4.59 25.82
C VAL A 743 -14.01 4.73 24.94
N VAL A 744 -14.26 3.75 24.05
CA VAL A 744 -15.47 3.72 23.20
C VAL A 744 -16.72 3.73 24.08
N GLN A 745 -16.80 2.87 25.10
CA GLN A 745 -17.94 2.84 26.02
C GLN A 745 -18.18 4.20 26.71
N LYS A 746 -17.11 4.89 27.14
CA LYS A 746 -17.22 6.24 27.72
C LYS A 746 -17.67 7.29 26.70
N LEU A 747 -17.29 7.15 25.43
CA LEU A 747 -17.74 8.04 24.36
C LEU A 747 -19.21 7.80 24.03
N GLU A 748 -19.66 6.54 23.99
CA GLU A 748 -21.08 6.17 23.81
C GLU A 748 -21.95 6.71 24.95
N GLU A 749 -21.50 6.61 26.21
CA GLU A 749 -22.20 7.21 27.36
C GLU A 749 -22.31 8.73 27.24
N LYS A 750 -21.22 9.40 26.81
CA LYS A 750 -21.23 10.86 26.58
C LYS A 750 -22.17 11.23 25.43
N GLU A 751 -22.17 10.47 24.34
CA GLU A 751 -23.08 10.68 23.22
C GLU A 751 -24.54 10.57 23.69
N GLY A 752 -24.88 9.54 24.47
CA GLY A 752 -26.22 9.39 25.05
C GLY A 752 -26.63 10.58 25.93
N ILE A 753 -25.72 11.10 26.75
CA ILE A 753 -25.98 12.31 27.56
C ILE A 753 -26.19 13.54 26.68
N LEU A 754 -25.37 13.73 25.64
CA LEU A 754 -25.47 14.85 24.71
C LEU A 754 -26.76 14.80 23.88
N GLN A 755 -27.15 13.61 23.39
CA GLN A 755 -28.43 13.40 22.72
C GLN A 755 -29.60 13.74 23.65
N SER A 756 -29.56 13.30 24.91
CA SER A 756 -30.59 13.68 25.89
C SER A 756 -30.63 15.19 26.15
N SER A 757 -29.48 15.87 26.19
CA SER A 757 -29.40 17.33 26.34
C SER A 757 -30.00 18.05 25.14
N LEU A 758 -29.67 17.60 23.92
CA LEU A 758 -30.25 18.13 22.68
C LEU A 758 -31.77 18.02 22.67
N THR A 759 -32.32 16.83 22.98
CA THR A 759 -33.79 16.67 23.02
C THR A 759 -34.46 17.57 24.07
N ASN A 760 -33.77 17.90 25.17
CA ASN A 760 -34.29 18.85 26.17
C ASN A 760 -34.25 20.29 25.65
N LEU A 761 -33.16 20.69 24.98
CA LEU A 761 -33.04 22.01 24.36
C LEU A 761 -34.05 22.20 23.23
N GLU A 762 -34.32 21.16 22.43
CA GLU A 762 -35.37 21.17 21.40
C GLU A 762 -36.76 21.38 22.01
N LYS A 763 -37.06 20.71 23.12
CA LYS A 763 -38.33 20.93 23.86
C LYS A 763 -38.40 22.35 24.41
N GLU A 764 -37.33 22.87 25.00
CA GLU A 764 -37.31 24.24 25.50
C GLU A 764 -37.52 25.24 24.37
N LEU A 765 -36.83 25.06 23.24
CA LEU A 765 -37.01 25.88 22.04
C LEU A 765 -38.47 25.84 21.56
N GLY A 766 -39.10 24.67 21.53
CA GLY A 766 -40.51 24.51 21.20
C GLY A 766 -41.43 25.35 22.10
N VAL A 767 -41.20 25.32 23.42
CA VAL A 767 -41.95 26.15 24.38
C VAL A 767 -41.68 27.64 24.17
N ARG A 768 -40.44 28.03 23.86
CA ARG A 768 -40.08 29.44 23.57
C ARG A 768 -40.76 29.96 22.31
N ILE A 769 -40.85 29.14 21.26
CA ILE A 769 -41.56 29.48 20.02
C ILE A 769 -43.05 29.68 20.31
N GLN A 770 -43.69 28.78 21.05
CA GLN A 770 -45.10 28.91 21.45
C GLN A 770 -45.36 30.18 22.26
N ALA A 771 -44.47 30.52 23.21
CA ALA A 771 -44.56 31.75 23.99
C ALA A 771 -44.41 33.01 23.12
N LEU A 772 -43.48 33.00 22.15
CA LEU A 772 -43.30 34.08 21.18
C LEU A 772 -44.55 34.28 20.32
N GLU A 773 -45.14 33.19 19.80
CA GLU A 773 -46.36 33.24 19.00
C GLU A 773 -47.55 33.79 19.80
N LEU A 774 -47.69 33.40 21.06
CA LEU A 774 -48.70 33.95 21.96
C LEU A 774 -48.50 35.46 22.16
N ASN A 775 -47.27 35.90 22.40
CA ASN A 775 -46.95 37.31 22.57
C ASN A 775 -47.19 38.12 21.28
N LYS A 776 -46.88 37.55 20.11
CA LYS A 776 -47.23 38.17 18.82
C LYS A 776 -48.73 38.36 18.66
N ARG A 777 -49.55 37.35 19.00
CA ARG A 777 -51.02 37.47 18.96
C ARG A 777 -51.51 38.58 19.89
N LYS A 778 -51.05 38.60 21.15
CA LYS A 778 -51.40 39.65 22.12
C LYS A 778 -50.99 41.05 21.64
N ALA A 779 -49.82 41.19 21.00
CA ALA A 779 -49.38 42.46 20.44
C ALA A 779 -50.28 42.94 19.30
N VAL A 780 -50.73 42.03 18.42
CA VAL A 780 -51.68 42.33 17.35
C VAL A 780 -53.04 42.74 17.93
N GLU A 781 -53.54 42.00 18.91
CA GLU A 781 -54.80 42.33 19.61
C GLU A 781 -54.73 43.70 20.29
N ALA A 782 -53.63 44.02 20.98
CA ALA A 782 -53.41 45.32 21.60
C ALA A 782 -53.32 46.45 20.57
N ALA A 783 -52.66 46.22 19.42
CA ALA A 783 -52.59 47.18 18.33
C ALA A 783 -53.98 47.44 17.72
N GLN A 784 -54.79 46.40 17.51
CA GLN A 784 -56.17 46.55 17.03
C GLN A 784 -57.02 47.35 18.03
N LEU A 785 -56.92 47.03 19.33
CA LEU A 785 -57.65 47.75 20.37
C LEU A 785 -57.26 49.24 20.41
N ALA A 786 -55.98 49.56 20.22
CA ALA A 786 -55.51 50.94 20.16
C ALA A 786 -56.08 51.69 18.95
N GLU A 787 -56.16 51.05 17.79
CA GLU A 787 -56.77 51.67 16.59
C GLU A 787 -58.28 51.86 16.76
N ASP A 788 -58.99 50.89 17.34
CA ASP A 788 -60.41 51.01 17.64
C ASP A 788 -60.70 52.17 18.61
N LEU A 789 -59.89 52.31 19.67
CA LEU A 789 -59.99 53.43 20.62
C LEU A 789 -59.68 54.78 19.95
N LYS A 790 -58.74 54.82 19.01
CA LYS A 790 -58.42 56.02 18.23
C LYS A 790 -59.58 56.42 17.33
N VAL A 791 -60.22 55.47 16.65
CA VAL A 791 -61.44 55.73 15.86
C VAL A 791 -62.57 56.27 16.76
N GLN A 792 -62.75 55.71 17.96
CA GLN A 792 -63.72 56.24 18.93
C GLN A 792 -63.36 57.66 19.40
N LEU A 793 -62.07 57.94 19.63
CA LEU A 793 -61.59 59.27 19.98
C LEU A 793 -61.87 60.27 18.84
N ASP A 794 -61.57 59.93 17.58
CA ASP A 794 -61.82 60.80 16.44
C ASP A 794 -63.32 61.08 16.25
N HIS A 795 -64.17 60.07 16.47
CA HIS A 795 -65.63 60.22 16.44
C HIS A 795 -66.13 61.15 17.54
N THR A 796 -65.64 60.97 18.77
CA THR A 796 -66.01 61.85 19.90
C THR A 796 -65.50 63.27 19.71
N GLN A 797 -64.27 63.45 19.21
CA GLN A 797 -63.74 64.77 18.83
C GLN A 797 -64.53 65.42 17.71
N SER A 798 -64.99 64.66 16.70
CA SER A 798 -65.86 65.17 15.64
C SER A 798 -67.21 65.64 16.19
N LYS A 799 -67.84 64.87 17.09
CA LYS A 799 -69.05 65.29 17.81
C LYS A 799 -68.82 66.54 18.64
N LEU A 800 -67.71 66.61 19.38
CA LEU A 800 -67.34 67.77 20.18
C LEU A 800 -67.19 69.03 19.31
N ARG A 801 -66.50 68.91 18.17
CA ARG A 801 -66.36 70.00 17.18
C ARG A 801 -67.72 70.47 16.66
N LYS A 802 -68.64 69.56 16.30
CA LYS A 802 -70.00 69.92 15.87
C LYS A 802 -70.77 70.66 16.95
N ILE A 803 -70.71 70.19 18.20
CA ILE A 803 -71.35 70.86 19.34
C ILE A 803 -70.72 72.24 19.56
N GLN A 804 -69.41 72.36 19.49
CA GLN A 804 -68.70 73.63 19.68
C GLN A 804 -69.06 74.67 18.62
N VAL A 805 -69.21 74.25 17.35
CA VAL A 805 -69.72 75.10 16.26
C VAL A 805 -71.17 75.49 16.52
N SER A 806 -72.04 74.55 16.89
CA SER A 806 -73.43 74.87 17.23
C SER A 806 -73.56 75.85 18.40
N VAL A 807 -72.71 75.71 19.43
CA VAL A 807 -72.66 76.62 20.57
C VAL A 807 -72.18 78.01 20.16
N SER A 808 -71.16 78.10 19.28
CA SER A 808 -70.68 79.40 18.78
C SER A 808 -71.70 80.09 17.88
N GLU A 809 -72.39 79.36 17.01
CA GLU A 809 -73.49 79.87 16.19
C GLU A 809 -74.66 80.37 17.04
N ASN A 810 -75.06 79.60 18.07
CA ASN A 810 -76.09 80.01 19.03
C ASN A 810 -75.67 81.24 19.83
N ARG A 811 -74.41 81.33 20.24
CA ARG A 811 -73.87 82.52 20.91
C ARG A 811 -73.94 83.73 19.98
N ASN A 812 -73.48 83.60 18.74
CA ASN A 812 -73.51 84.68 17.74
C ASN A 812 -74.95 85.09 17.41
N ALA A 813 -75.88 84.14 17.34
CA ALA A 813 -77.31 84.41 17.17
C ALA A 813 -77.86 85.21 18.36
N ARG A 814 -77.51 84.81 19.59
CA ARG A 814 -77.94 85.53 20.81
C ARG A 814 -77.34 86.93 20.91
N GLU A 815 -76.08 87.11 20.49
CA GLU A 815 -75.44 88.43 20.40
C GLU A 815 -76.11 89.32 19.34
N ARG A 816 -76.48 88.75 18.18
CA ARG A 816 -77.29 89.44 17.15
C ARG A 816 -78.65 89.87 17.68
N GLU A 817 -79.37 88.99 18.37
CA GLU A 817 -80.66 89.32 18.99
C GLU A 817 -80.53 90.37 20.10
N LEU A 818 -79.49 90.31 20.93
CA LEU A 818 -79.18 91.37 21.88
C LEU A 818 -78.91 92.71 21.19
N GLY A 819 -78.21 92.71 20.06
CA GLY A 819 -78.00 93.90 19.23
C GLY A 819 -79.29 94.45 18.62
N ASN A 820 -80.18 93.58 18.14
CA ASN A 820 -81.52 93.95 17.66
C ASN A 820 -82.35 94.57 18.78
N LEU A 821 -82.35 93.96 19.97
CA LEU A 821 -83.07 94.44 21.15
C LEU A 821 -82.59 95.83 21.57
N LYS A 822 -81.27 96.05 21.60
CA LYS A 822 -80.69 97.38 21.89
C LYS A 822 -81.15 98.43 20.88
N ARG A 823 -81.09 98.14 19.59
CA ARG A 823 -81.62 99.04 18.53
C ARG A 823 -83.10 99.34 18.72
N ALA A 824 -83.92 98.32 18.99
CA ALA A 824 -85.34 98.50 19.26
C ALA A 824 -85.59 99.35 20.53
N GLN A 825 -84.79 99.18 21.58
CA GLN A 825 -84.83 100.01 22.78
C GLN A 825 -84.44 101.47 22.52
N GLU A 826 -83.42 101.70 21.69
CA GLU A 826 -83.00 103.04 21.25
C GLU A 826 -84.11 103.71 20.42
N ASP A 827 -84.75 102.98 19.50
CA ASP A 827 -85.88 103.47 18.72
C ASP A 827 -87.12 103.75 19.59
N LEU A 828 -87.43 102.89 20.56
CA LEU A 828 -88.48 103.17 21.57
C LEU A 828 -88.16 104.43 22.37
N SER A 829 -86.90 104.62 22.76
CA SER A 829 -86.47 105.82 23.49
C SER A 829 -86.59 107.08 22.62
N ARG A 830 -86.25 106.98 21.34
CA ARG A 830 -86.39 108.05 20.34
C ARG A 830 -87.85 108.37 20.05
N LEU A 831 -88.72 107.38 19.92
CA LEU A 831 -90.17 107.55 19.76
C LEU A 831 -90.80 108.15 21.03
N ARG A 832 -90.39 107.72 22.22
CA ARG A 832 -90.80 108.35 23.49
C ARG A 832 -90.42 109.83 23.54
N ARG A 833 -89.21 110.21 23.13
CA ARG A 833 -88.80 111.63 23.03
C ARG A 833 -89.61 112.41 21.98
N LYS A 834 -90.01 111.79 20.87
CA LYS A 834 -90.90 112.42 19.87
C LYS A 834 -92.31 112.60 20.40
N LEU A 835 -92.85 111.62 21.12
CA LEU A 835 -94.14 111.70 21.80
C LEU A 835 -94.14 112.81 22.85
N GLU A 836 -93.07 112.93 23.63
CA GLU A 836 -92.91 114.00 24.64
C GLU A 836 -92.83 115.39 24.00
N LYS A 837 -92.24 115.50 22.79
CA LYS A 837 -92.24 116.74 22.00
C LYS A 837 -93.63 117.07 21.44
N GLN A 838 -94.41 116.09 20.98
CA GLN A 838 -95.79 116.32 20.54
C GLN A 838 -96.69 116.74 21.71
N LYS A 839 -96.51 116.15 22.90
CA LYS A 839 -97.22 116.59 24.12
C LYS A 839 -96.93 118.03 24.54
N LYS A 840 -95.78 118.61 24.15
CA LYS A 840 -95.46 120.02 24.40
C LYS A 840 -96.03 120.99 23.34
N VAL A 841 -96.62 120.47 22.26
CA VAL A 841 -97.21 121.27 21.16
C VAL A 841 -98.75 121.27 21.21
N GLU A 842 -99.38 120.42 22.03
CA GLU A 842 -100.83 120.44 22.31
C GLU A 842 -101.17 121.32 23.53
N VAL A 843 -100.89 122.62 23.43
CA VAL A 843 -101.50 123.66 24.28
C VAL A 843 -102.10 124.70 23.35
N TYR A 844 -103.29 124.40 22.81
CA TYR A 844 -104.20 125.37 22.18
C TYR A 844 -105.59 125.14 22.78
N THR A 845 -105.89 125.85 23.86
CA THR A 845 -107.18 125.86 24.56
C THR A 845 -108.06 127.06 24.18
N ASP A 846 -107.77 127.78 23.10
CA ASP A 846 -108.47 129.03 22.75
C ASP A 846 -109.75 128.85 21.91
N ALA A 847 -110.06 127.64 21.41
CA ALA A 847 -111.26 127.43 20.58
C ALA A 847 -112.51 127.08 21.38
N ASP A 848 -112.37 126.38 22.52
CA ASP A 848 -113.51 125.93 23.33
C ASP A 848 -114.05 127.03 24.26
N GLU A 849 -113.21 127.96 24.76
CA GLU A 849 -113.69 129.03 25.63
C GLU A 849 -114.56 130.06 24.90
N ILE A 850 -114.26 130.35 23.63
CA ILE A 850 -115.04 131.30 22.81
C ILE A 850 -116.44 130.75 22.51
N LEU A 851 -116.55 129.46 22.21
CA LEU A 851 -117.85 128.80 21.95
C LEU A 851 -118.70 128.68 23.22
N GLN A 852 -118.08 128.42 24.38
CA GLN A 852 -118.78 128.39 25.67
C GLN A 852 -119.36 129.77 26.05
N GLU A 853 -118.64 130.86 25.79
CA GLU A 853 -119.07 132.22 26.14
C GLU A 853 -120.23 132.70 25.26
N GLU A 854 -120.23 132.37 23.95
CA GLU A 854 -121.36 132.67 23.05
C GLU A 854 -122.63 131.90 23.45
N ILE A 855 -122.51 130.61 23.81
CA ILE A 855 -123.64 129.80 24.28
C ILE A 855 -124.25 130.40 25.56
N ASN A 856 -123.43 130.93 26.47
CA ASN A 856 -123.91 131.57 27.69
C ASN A 856 -124.68 132.87 27.43
N GLN A 857 -124.24 133.69 26.47
CA GLN A 857 -124.96 134.89 26.06
C GLN A 857 -126.33 134.59 25.44
N TYR A 858 -126.43 133.54 24.62
CA TYR A 858 -127.73 133.13 24.04
C TYR A 858 -128.67 132.57 25.11
N LYS A 859 -128.18 131.76 26.06
CA LYS A 859 -128.99 131.24 27.17
C LYS A 859 -129.52 132.36 28.06
N ALA A 860 -128.77 133.44 28.30
CA ALA A 860 -129.25 134.57 29.12
C ALA A 860 -130.48 135.28 28.52
N LYS A 861 -130.58 135.39 27.19
CA LYS A 861 -131.72 136.05 26.52
C LYS A 861 -133.04 135.25 26.64
N LEU A 862 -132.96 133.94 26.83
CA LEU A 862 -134.12 133.04 26.94
C LEU A 862 -134.69 132.93 28.36
N ARG A 863 -133.95 133.39 29.39
CA ARG A 863 -134.39 133.33 30.79
C ARG A 863 -135.42 134.40 31.14
N CYS A 864 -136.38 134.03 31.99
CA CYS A 864 -137.47 134.85 32.50
C CYS A 864 -136.91 136.07 33.28
N PRO A 865 -137.26 137.30 32.91
CA PRO A 865 -136.73 138.50 33.57
C PRO A 865 -137.07 138.61 35.07
N CYS A 866 -138.09 137.90 35.54
CA CYS A 866 -138.50 137.98 36.95
C CYS A 866 -137.66 137.10 37.89
N CYS A 867 -137.12 135.98 37.41
CA CYS A 867 -136.32 135.06 38.23
C CYS A 867 -134.93 134.77 37.67
N ASN A 868 -134.65 135.16 36.43
CA ASN A 868 -133.41 135.01 35.69
C ASN A 868 -132.82 133.59 35.63
N THR A 869 -133.64 132.59 35.95
CA THR A 869 -133.22 131.18 36.13
C THR A 869 -133.96 130.27 35.16
N ARG A 870 -135.28 130.42 35.08
CA ARG A 870 -136.17 129.58 34.26
C ARG A 870 -136.46 130.24 32.93
N ASP A 871 -136.68 129.45 31.89
CA ASP A 871 -136.93 129.97 30.55
C ASP A 871 -138.31 130.61 30.41
N LYS A 872 -138.43 131.52 29.45
CA LYS A 872 -139.68 132.20 29.11
C LYS A 872 -140.62 131.21 28.42
N GLU A 873 -141.77 130.92 29.03
CA GLU A 873 -142.73 129.93 28.53
C GLU A 873 -144.20 130.39 28.61
N THR A 874 -144.49 131.62 29.03
CA THR A 874 -145.86 132.10 29.17
C THR A 874 -145.95 133.57 28.83
N VAL A 875 -146.81 133.90 27.88
CA VAL A 875 -147.03 135.26 27.39
C VAL A 875 -148.33 135.83 27.96
N LEU A 876 -148.29 137.10 28.33
CA LEU A 876 -149.49 137.88 28.62
C LEU A 876 -150.06 138.43 27.32
N THR A 877 -151.26 138.02 26.92
CA THR A 877 -151.84 138.39 25.62
C THR A 877 -152.17 139.88 25.50
N LYS A 878 -152.36 140.58 26.62
CA LYS A 878 -152.64 142.03 26.61
C LYS A 878 -151.44 142.92 26.30
N CYS A 879 -150.23 142.50 26.68
CA CYS A 879 -149.01 143.31 26.47
C CYS A 879 -147.87 142.54 25.81
N PHE A 880 -148.12 141.30 25.40
CA PHE A 880 -147.21 140.37 24.74
C PHE A 880 -145.86 140.15 25.44
N HIS A 881 -145.77 140.44 26.75
CA HIS A 881 -144.59 140.17 27.54
C HIS A 881 -144.55 138.73 28.04
N VAL A 882 -143.40 138.09 27.87
CA VAL A 882 -143.18 136.66 28.18
C VAL A 882 -142.36 136.48 29.45
N PHE A 883 -142.83 135.60 30.33
CA PHE A 883 -142.20 135.20 31.58
C PHE A 883 -142.28 133.68 31.71
N CYS A 884 -141.67 133.10 32.74
CA CYS A 884 -141.94 131.69 33.08
C CYS A 884 -143.33 131.57 33.71
N TYR A 885 -143.97 130.41 33.54
CA TYR A 885 -145.34 130.19 33.97
C TYR A 885 -145.48 130.39 35.48
N GLU A 886 -144.52 129.86 36.25
CA GLU A 886 -144.54 129.95 37.71
C GLU A 886 -144.47 131.40 38.22
N CYS A 887 -143.59 132.25 37.67
CA CYS A 887 -143.51 133.65 38.10
C CYS A 887 -144.80 134.41 37.79
N LEU A 888 -145.40 134.15 36.63
CA LEU A 888 -146.64 134.82 36.25
C LEU A 888 -147.84 134.29 37.04
N LYS A 889 -147.93 132.97 37.23
CA LYS A 889 -148.97 132.31 38.03
C LYS A 889 -148.90 132.74 39.48
N THR A 890 -147.71 132.80 40.07
CA THR A 890 -147.53 133.28 41.45
C THR A 890 -148.08 134.69 41.62
N ARG A 891 -147.84 135.60 40.67
CA ARG A 891 -148.42 136.95 40.72
C ARG A 891 -149.93 136.97 40.51
N TYR A 892 -150.45 136.08 39.67
CA TYR A 892 -151.89 135.94 39.48
C TYR A 892 -152.60 135.48 40.75
N ASP A 893 -152.03 134.46 41.41
CA ASP A 893 -152.56 133.82 42.62
C ASP A 893 -152.44 134.75 43.84
N THR A 894 -151.31 135.46 43.98
CA THR A 894 -151.10 136.49 45.03
C THR A 894 -151.85 137.80 44.78
N ARG A 895 -152.77 137.82 43.80
CA ARG A 895 -153.61 138.96 43.39
C ARG A 895 -152.84 140.22 42.96
N GLN A 896 -151.53 140.15 42.77
CA GLN A 896 -150.69 141.20 42.18
C GLN A 896 -150.78 141.14 40.65
N ARG A 897 -152.01 141.25 40.12
CA ARG A 897 -152.39 140.99 38.73
C ARG A 897 -152.01 142.11 37.76
N LYS A 898 -150.77 142.59 37.83
CA LYS A 898 -150.17 143.56 36.91
C LYS A 898 -148.89 142.99 36.31
N CYS A 899 -148.69 143.20 35.01
CA CYS A 899 -147.54 142.69 34.29
C CYS A 899 -146.23 143.21 34.92
N PRO A 900 -145.25 142.35 35.26
CA PRO A 900 -144.00 142.77 35.87
C PRO A 900 -143.19 143.81 35.09
N LYS A 901 -143.35 143.83 33.76
CA LYS A 901 -142.54 144.67 32.89
C LYS A 901 -143.22 146.00 32.53
N CYS A 902 -144.52 146.01 32.31
CA CYS A 902 -145.25 147.21 31.87
C CYS A 902 -146.42 147.61 32.76
N ASN A 903 -146.65 146.87 33.85
CA ASN A 903 -147.67 147.13 34.87
C ASN A 903 -149.14 147.12 34.40
N CYS A 904 -149.42 146.71 33.16
CA CYS A 904 -150.79 146.50 32.67
C CYS A 904 -151.50 145.40 33.46
N ALA A 905 -152.74 145.63 33.88
CA ALA A 905 -153.52 144.65 34.61
C ALA A 905 -153.97 143.48 33.71
N PHE A 906 -153.93 142.25 34.23
CA PHE A 906 -154.30 141.05 33.47
C PHE A 906 -155.21 140.10 34.27
N GLY A 907 -156.16 139.45 33.58
CA GLY A 907 -157.14 138.51 34.13
C GLY A 907 -156.81 137.04 33.87
N ALA A 908 -157.73 136.15 34.25
CA ALA A 908 -157.54 134.69 34.17
C ALA A 908 -157.26 134.19 32.74
N ASN A 909 -157.90 134.83 31.75
CA ASN A 909 -157.83 134.41 30.34
C ASN A 909 -156.75 135.18 29.56
N ASP A 910 -155.99 136.05 30.23
CA ASP A 910 -155.05 136.97 29.57
C ASP A 910 -153.59 136.47 29.58
N PHE A 911 -153.32 135.22 29.99
CA PHE A 911 -151.99 134.61 29.85
C PHE A 911 -152.07 133.19 29.29
N HIS A 912 -151.21 132.90 28.32
CA HIS A 912 -151.15 131.63 27.62
C HIS A 912 -149.73 131.08 27.63
N ARG A 913 -149.59 129.77 27.81
CA ARG A 913 -148.30 129.09 27.71
C ARG A 913 -147.85 129.06 26.25
N ILE A 914 -146.58 129.37 26.02
CA ILE A 914 -145.90 129.27 24.73
C ILE A 914 -144.74 128.30 24.86
N TYR A 915 -144.55 127.47 23.84
CA TYR A 915 -143.44 126.52 23.78
C TYR A 915 -142.41 127.07 22.80
N ILE A 916 -141.22 127.40 23.30
CA ILE A 916 -140.07 127.83 22.49
C ILE A 916 -139.23 126.57 22.25
N THR A 917 -139.43 125.93 21.10
CA THR A 917 -138.61 124.81 20.62
C THR A 917 -137.37 125.29 19.89
#